data_AF-A0A9J6CGT9-F1
#
_entry.id   AF-A0A9J6CGT9-F1
#
_cell.length_a   1.000
_cell.length_b   1.000
_cell.length_c   1.000
_cell.angle_alpha   90.00
_cell.angle_beta   90.00
_cell.angle_gamma   90.00
#
_symmetry.space_group_name_H-M   'P 1'
#
loop_
_entity.id
_entity.type
_entity.pdbx_description
1 polymer ?
#
loop_
_entity_poly.entity_id
_entity_poly.type
_entity_poly.pdbx_seq_one_letter_code
_entity_poly.pdbx_strand_id
1 'polypeptide(L)'
;MIRIDTRARFASDEKASRCNGRISSSRRKKLDGKIWYWQKVLLELELHGFGTNYIFDLSIDVDMKNSSRRIIYIDQATLGMDREYLIKGFEDETVQAYYNYQVDLAVIYGAERFTAELEMKDVLNFEIALANISTPKEERRNMTRLYNPIQIKEFQHIFLFMIDFQDIVDNLYNLLKYTPNRVIVNYLMWRTTAKVASLLNDEMRNRDMIFQTAISGQKSFEERWENHAIPAGILQGIYFSADRPKYMNYAAVGSIIGHEITHGFDDEGGQFDKDGEIANWWQEDTKKAYLEKAQCIIEQYTDNGGIKQAYFAYLRNIEQNGEELALPDLNYTSRQLFWITSAAAWCSVERPKSIKLSITSDAHSPEHFRVNGPLSNMPEFAKDFDCAQNSKMNSEKRCSVWFFLVFLFIHLVQHSCQNQCNTELCRSDSEKIQSKLDNSVSPCDDFYSFACGQYKPVIASDKSEVNEFTLLQDMLDEQLNETMSENLSEKDITPLKLVKNFFRACLDKETINRIGLRDVEEKMKFLGGWPVIKEHKWNEKKWSWQQFVQNVELAGFKQNFLFGFGLTQDLKNETRKILIVDQPALGLNREFLLKGYDYKLVKEYHSFQIDMAVLYGADQESAQKEMKEVLDFEIALANITKSKEERRDITKLYNLITVRDLQLIFPCINWLTYMNSFIPPEKKIDKDEILMITHQDVFVQINKLLADTPKHVIANYQMWRIALSTSSLLDDKIRERRLIYMKSITGVEKYKPRWKECVSWTTSYLPIASSALYVRKNFNEKSKHDALELVNMIRDEFADTLKKTEWMDQKTREKALDKAKKMINFIGYPNELKDDKKLTEYYDGLEIDSKEFFKSFLKLNRFATRKEMSKFRERVNKTDWEDHADVALVNAFYALSENSIQFPAGILQGQFFNADRPKYMNYGSIGFIIGHEITHGFDDQGRRFNSDGNLVDWWQEDTKKAYLEKAQCIIEQYGNYTEPTTMKKLNGVNTQGENIADNGGLIVSYNAYQNWVKKNGIEETLPGLDFTPNQYFWLAAAQAWCGNTRVVETDTHSPPRFRVNGVMGNSKEFLNDFQCSESSNMNRQMKCKVW
;
A
#
# COMPACT_ATOMS: atom_id res chain seq x y z
N MET A 1 24.33 -37.69 -14.47
CA MET A 1 23.19 -36.73 -14.49
C MET A 1 22.58 -36.69 -15.87
N ILE A 2 21.26 -36.58 -16.02
CA ILE A 2 20.63 -36.58 -17.35
C ILE A 2 20.00 -35.22 -17.74
N ARG A 3 20.32 -34.70 -18.94
CA ARG A 3 19.87 -33.40 -19.50
C ARG A 3 18.54 -33.54 -20.28
N ILE A 4 17.56 -32.68 -19.96
CA ILE A 4 16.29 -32.53 -20.70
C ILE A 4 16.24 -31.12 -21.30
N ASP A 5 15.98 -31.00 -22.61
CA ASP A 5 15.84 -29.71 -23.31
C ASP A 5 14.35 -29.37 -23.46
N THR A 6 13.87 -28.30 -22.82
CA THR A 6 12.45 -27.91 -22.81
C THR A 6 12.02 -27.05 -24.01
N ARG A 7 12.81 -26.98 -25.09
CA ARG A 7 12.39 -26.35 -26.35
C ARG A 7 11.81 -27.37 -27.35
N ALA A 8 10.60 -27.84 -27.09
CA ALA A 8 9.75 -28.45 -28.11
C ALA A 8 8.39 -27.73 -28.15
N ARG A 9 8.11 -27.09 -29.30
CA ARG A 9 6.89 -26.32 -29.59
C ARG A 9 5.65 -27.21 -29.55
N PHE A 10 4.56 -26.66 -29.03
CA PHE A 10 3.20 -27.17 -29.25
C PHE A 10 2.86 -27.22 -30.74
N ALA A 11 2.37 -28.36 -31.21
CA ALA A 11 1.55 -28.50 -32.41
C ALA A 11 0.36 -29.43 -32.10
N SER A 12 -0.82 -28.81 -32.06
CA SER A 12 -2.21 -29.30 -32.23
C SER A 12 -2.58 -30.77 -32.04
N ASP A 13 -3.68 -30.96 -31.29
CA ASP A 13 -4.59 -32.11 -31.33
C ASP A 13 -4.93 -32.60 -32.76
N GLU A 14 -4.71 -33.89 -33.03
CA GLU A 14 -5.76 -34.91 -33.27
C GLU A 14 -5.12 -36.19 -33.88
N LYS A 15 -5.45 -37.34 -33.28
CA LYS A 15 -5.42 -38.71 -33.85
C LYS A 15 -4.08 -39.29 -34.35
N ALA A 16 -3.56 -40.25 -33.58
CA ALA A 16 -3.03 -41.49 -34.15
C ALA A 16 -3.05 -42.63 -33.13
N SER A 17 -4.14 -43.38 -33.13
CA SER A 17 -4.11 -44.80 -32.74
C SER A 17 -3.10 -45.57 -33.61
N ARG A 18 -2.46 -46.57 -33.00
CA ARG A 18 -1.62 -47.65 -33.58
C ARG A 18 -0.12 -47.35 -33.65
N CYS A 19 0.62 -48.05 -32.77
CA CYS A 19 1.81 -48.80 -33.17
C CYS A 19 2.00 -50.01 -32.25
N ASN A 20 1.27 -51.08 -32.55
CA ASN A 20 1.76 -52.45 -32.31
C ASN A 20 2.89 -52.69 -33.32
N GLY A 21 4.12 -52.91 -32.86
CA GLY A 21 5.26 -53.13 -33.75
C GLY A 21 6.56 -53.50 -33.04
N ARG A 22 6.67 -54.79 -32.68
CA ARG A 22 7.89 -55.60 -32.40
C ARG A 22 9.22 -54.83 -32.23
N ILE A 23 9.69 -54.73 -30.99
CA ILE A 23 11.13 -54.80 -30.66
C ILE A 23 11.47 -56.25 -30.33
N SER A 24 12.60 -56.70 -30.88
CA SER A 24 12.98 -58.09 -31.10
C SER A 24 13.55 -58.80 -29.86
N SER A 25 13.58 -60.12 -30.02
CA SER A 25 14.00 -61.18 -29.11
C SER A 25 15.42 -61.05 -28.53
N SER A 26 15.53 -60.81 -27.22
CA SER A 26 16.68 -61.29 -26.42
C SER A 26 16.47 -61.21 -24.89
N ARG A 27 15.24 -61.25 -24.35
CA ARG A 27 15.03 -60.97 -22.91
C ARG A 27 13.90 -61.79 -22.29
N ARG A 28 14.12 -63.10 -22.15
CA ARG A 28 13.17 -63.99 -21.47
C ARG A 28 13.94 -64.88 -20.50
N LYS A 29 13.76 -64.68 -19.19
CA LYS A 29 13.97 -65.77 -18.21
C LYS A 29 12.59 -66.16 -17.69
N LYS A 30 12.24 -67.44 -17.85
CA LYS A 30 11.03 -68.04 -17.29
C LYS A 30 11.34 -68.45 -15.84
N LEU A 31 10.56 -67.95 -14.89
CA LEU A 31 10.41 -68.52 -13.55
C LEU A 31 8.92 -68.82 -13.35
N ASP A 32 8.59 -70.07 -13.03
CA ASP A 32 7.23 -70.58 -12.76
C ASP A 32 6.15 -70.18 -13.77
N GLY A 33 6.46 -70.35 -15.06
CA GLY A 33 5.47 -70.18 -16.14
C GLY A 33 4.98 -68.75 -16.34
N LYS A 34 5.38 -67.78 -15.51
CA LYS A 34 5.07 -66.36 -15.63
C LYS A 34 6.25 -65.63 -16.29
N ILE A 35 5.93 -64.75 -17.24
CA ILE A 35 6.91 -63.90 -17.90
C ILE A 35 7.10 -62.67 -17.00
N TRP A 36 8.28 -62.56 -16.39
CA TRP A 36 8.64 -61.41 -15.57
C TRP A 36 9.39 -60.37 -16.40
N TYR A 37 8.93 -59.12 -16.32
CA TYR A 37 9.59 -57.96 -16.92
C TYR A 37 10.18 -57.13 -15.78
N TRP A 38 11.51 -57.06 -15.69
CA TRP A 38 12.22 -56.30 -14.64
C TRP A 38 11.72 -54.86 -14.50
N GLN A 39 11.46 -54.20 -15.64
CA GLN A 39 10.87 -52.85 -15.69
C GLN A 39 9.51 -52.77 -14.99
N LYS A 40 8.67 -53.80 -15.18
CA LYS A 40 7.36 -53.87 -14.54
C LYS A 40 7.48 -54.09 -13.03
N VAL A 41 8.43 -54.90 -12.57
CA VAL A 41 8.65 -55.13 -11.13
C VAL A 41 9.09 -53.84 -10.43
N LEU A 42 10.04 -53.11 -11.02
CA LEU A 42 10.50 -51.83 -10.46
C LEU A 42 9.36 -50.80 -10.43
N LEU A 43 8.56 -50.71 -11.49
CA LEU A 43 7.42 -49.81 -11.54
C LEU A 43 6.35 -50.18 -10.50
N GLU A 44 6.05 -51.47 -10.33
CA GLU A 44 5.06 -51.96 -9.37
C GLU A 44 5.52 -51.74 -7.92
N LEU A 45 6.80 -51.96 -7.61
CA LEU A 45 7.37 -51.67 -6.29
C LEU A 45 7.23 -50.19 -5.95
N GLU A 46 7.60 -49.30 -6.87
CA GLU A 46 7.50 -47.86 -6.70
C GLU A 46 6.03 -47.38 -6.60
N LEU A 47 5.12 -47.95 -7.41
CA LEU A 47 3.68 -47.69 -7.33
C LEU A 47 3.06 -48.12 -5.99
N HIS A 48 3.65 -49.11 -5.33
CA HIS A 48 3.21 -49.63 -4.04
C HIS A 48 4.02 -49.04 -2.86
N GLY A 49 4.84 -48.02 -3.11
CA GLY A 49 5.55 -47.27 -2.08
C GLY A 49 6.83 -47.92 -1.55
N PHE A 50 7.38 -48.92 -2.25
CA PHE A 50 8.69 -49.50 -1.95
C PHE A 50 9.76 -48.80 -2.79
N GLY A 51 10.83 -48.30 -2.16
CA GLY A 51 11.92 -47.61 -2.88
C GLY A 51 12.70 -48.54 -3.80
N THR A 52 13.22 -48.00 -4.91
CA THR A 52 13.94 -48.78 -5.95
C THR A 52 15.48 -48.64 -5.87
N ASN A 53 15.99 -47.99 -4.83
CA ASN A 53 17.41 -47.59 -4.64
C ASN A 53 18.43 -48.74 -4.56
N TYR A 54 17.98 -50.00 -4.57
CA TYR A 54 18.80 -51.21 -4.41
C TYR A 54 19.52 -51.65 -5.69
N ILE A 55 19.24 -51.01 -6.84
CA ILE A 55 19.92 -51.29 -8.13
C ILE A 55 20.69 -50.05 -8.62
N PHE A 56 20.10 -48.88 -8.48
CA PHE A 56 20.70 -47.56 -8.65
C PHE A 56 19.84 -46.57 -7.86
N ASP A 57 20.45 -45.51 -7.33
CA ASP A 57 19.69 -44.44 -6.68
C ASP A 57 19.23 -43.44 -7.74
N LEU A 58 17.96 -43.04 -7.67
CA LEU A 58 17.32 -42.15 -8.64
C LEU A 58 16.60 -41.04 -7.88
N SER A 59 17.03 -39.81 -8.10
CA SER A 59 16.39 -38.63 -7.51
C SER A 59 16.27 -37.49 -8.51
N ILE A 60 15.35 -36.57 -8.25
CA ILE A 60 15.23 -35.31 -9.01
C ILE A 60 15.67 -34.21 -8.06
N ASP A 61 16.75 -33.55 -8.43
CA ASP A 61 17.28 -32.44 -7.65
C ASP A 61 17.63 -31.27 -8.55
N VAL A 62 17.98 -30.15 -7.94
CA VAL A 62 18.45 -28.94 -8.59
C VAL A 62 19.80 -29.23 -9.26
N ASP A 63 19.97 -28.75 -10.48
CA ASP A 63 21.20 -28.91 -11.24
C ASP A 63 22.35 -28.21 -10.51
N MET A 64 23.35 -29.00 -10.13
CA MET A 64 24.58 -28.59 -9.47
C MET A 64 25.48 -27.64 -10.26
N LYS A 65 25.14 -27.26 -11.50
CA LYS A 65 25.76 -26.10 -12.16
C LYS A 65 24.73 -25.07 -12.63
N ASN A 66 23.43 -25.30 -12.39
CA ASN A 66 22.42 -24.34 -12.78
C ASN A 66 21.20 -24.45 -11.86
N SER A 67 21.20 -23.66 -10.79
CA SER A 67 20.14 -23.72 -9.78
C SER A 67 18.72 -23.44 -10.30
N SER A 68 18.58 -22.86 -11.50
CA SER A 68 17.29 -22.64 -12.17
C SER A 68 16.76 -23.86 -12.93
N ARG A 69 17.52 -24.97 -12.95
CA ARG A 69 17.18 -26.22 -13.64
C ARG A 69 17.06 -27.36 -12.63
N ARG A 70 16.15 -28.29 -12.91
CA ARG A 70 16.09 -29.59 -12.22
C ARG A 70 16.54 -30.68 -13.17
N ILE A 71 17.31 -31.62 -12.67
CA ILE A 71 17.84 -32.74 -13.42
C ILE A 71 17.63 -34.03 -12.66
N ILE A 72 17.66 -35.14 -13.39
CA ILE A 72 17.60 -36.47 -12.82
C ILE A 72 19.03 -36.87 -12.41
N TYR A 73 19.21 -37.08 -11.12
CA TYR A 73 20.40 -37.68 -10.53
C TYR A 73 20.25 -39.20 -10.56
N ILE A 74 21.29 -39.85 -11.06
CA ILE A 74 21.44 -41.31 -11.02
C ILE A 74 22.77 -41.58 -10.36
N ASP A 75 22.76 -42.34 -9.27
CA ASP A 75 23.93 -42.71 -8.49
C ASP A 75 24.00 -44.24 -8.29
N GLN A 76 25.13 -44.72 -7.76
CA GLN A 76 25.34 -46.13 -7.43
C GLN A 76 24.29 -46.65 -6.43
N ALA A 77 24.03 -47.95 -6.44
CA ALA A 77 23.05 -48.59 -5.56
C ALA A 77 23.36 -48.35 -4.07
N THR A 78 22.30 -48.28 -3.26
CA THR A 78 22.46 -48.37 -1.79
C THR A 78 22.79 -49.80 -1.40
N LEU A 79 23.82 -49.98 -0.58
CA LEU A 79 24.22 -51.28 -0.02
C LEU A 79 23.53 -51.51 1.32
N GLY A 80 23.19 -52.75 1.66
CA GLY A 80 22.55 -53.06 2.95
C GLY A 80 23.52 -53.00 4.14
N MET A 81 24.82 -52.95 3.87
CA MET A 81 25.89 -52.70 4.83
C MET A 81 26.92 -51.73 4.21
N ASP A 82 27.61 -50.94 5.03
CA ASP A 82 28.64 -50.00 4.54
C ASP A 82 29.72 -50.75 3.75
N ARG A 83 30.12 -50.14 2.62
CA ARG A 83 31.10 -50.68 1.66
C ARG A 83 32.34 -51.21 2.36
N GLU A 84 32.88 -50.47 3.34
CA GLU A 84 34.15 -50.81 3.99
C GLU A 84 34.08 -52.11 4.80
N TYR A 85 32.88 -52.58 5.15
CA TYR A 85 32.67 -53.91 5.72
C TYR A 85 32.47 -54.97 4.65
N LEU A 86 31.63 -54.72 3.65
CA LEU A 86 31.32 -55.70 2.60
C LEU A 86 32.57 -56.10 1.78
N ILE A 87 33.48 -55.16 1.51
CA ILE A 87 34.71 -55.46 0.74
C ILE A 87 35.69 -56.39 1.49
N LYS A 88 35.52 -56.57 2.81
CA LYS A 88 36.31 -57.53 3.59
C LYS A 88 35.95 -58.98 3.27
N GLY A 89 34.80 -59.21 2.64
CA GLY A 89 34.36 -60.51 2.16
C GLY A 89 33.66 -61.36 3.23
N PHE A 90 33.15 -62.52 2.80
CA PHE A 90 32.30 -63.40 3.62
C PHE A 90 32.98 -63.94 4.90
N GLU A 91 34.31 -63.96 4.96
CA GLU A 91 35.04 -64.45 6.14
C GLU A 91 35.14 -63.41 7.27
N ASP A 92 34.75 -62.15 7.04
CA ASP A 92 34.70 -61.14 8.10
C ASP A 92 33.52 -61.40 9.05
N GLU A 93 33.80 -61.37 10.35
CA GLU A 93 32.81 -61.65 11.40
C GLU A 93 31.57 -60.73 11.32
N THR A 94 31.76 -59.47 10.90
CA THR A 94 30.66 -58.50 10.72
C THR A 94 29.79 -58.85 9.53
N VAL A 95 30.42 -59.30 8.43
CA VAL A 95 29.73 -59.71 7.21
C VAL A 95 28.98 -61.03 7.44
N GLN A 96 29.54 -61.97 8.20
CA GLN A 96 28.85 -63.19 8.62
C GLN A 96 27.64 -62.89 9.52
N ALA A 97 27.76 -61.92 10.43
CA ALA A 97 26.63 -61.50 11.25
C ALA A 97 25.49 -60.92 10.40
N TYR A 98 25.82 -60.14 9.36
CA TYR A 98 24.83 -59.61 8.41
C TYR A 98 24.20 -60.70 7.55
N TYR A 99 24.99 -61.65 7.04
CA TYR A 99 24.47 -62.84 6.37
C TYR A 99 23.46 -63.60 7.23
N ASN A 100 23.82 -63.88 8.49
CA ASN A 100 22.93 -64.60 9.41
C ASN A 100 21.64 -63.82 9.67
N TYR A 101 21.73 -62.49 9.79
CA TYR A 101 20.57 -61.62 9.92
C TYR A 101 19.65 -61.69 8.68
N GLN A 102 20.21 -61.69 7.46
CA GLN A 102 19.44 -61.86 6.23
C GLN A 102 18.72 -63.22 6.17
N VAL A 103 19.42 -64.29 6.55
CA VAL A 103 18.86 -65.65 6.64
C VAL A 103 17.71 -65.70 7.65
N ASP A 104 17.92 -65.17 8.85
CA ASP A 104 16.89 -65.19 9.89
C ASP A 104 15.66 -64.37 9.49
N LEU A 105 15.84 -63.22 8.82
CA LEU A 105 14.74 -62.45 8.24
C LEU A 105 13.95 -63.25 7.19
N ALA A 106 14.63 -63.90 6.25
CA ALA A 106 13.97 -64.70 5.22
C ALA A 106 13.16 -65.85 5.86
N VAL A 107 13.69 -66.49 6.90
CA VAL A 107 12.97 -67.52 7.68
C VAL A 107 11.75 -66.93 8.39
N ILE A 108 11.88 -65.75 9.01
CA ILE A 108 10.76 -65.03 9.63
C ILE A 108 9.65 -64.73 8.61
N TYR A 109 10.02 -64.40 7.36
CA TYR A 109 9.08 -64.19 6.26
C TYR A 109 8.55 -65.49 5.61
N GLY A 110 8.90 -66.65 6.16
CA GLY A 110 8.31 -67.94 5.79
C GLY A 110 9.14 -68.79 4.82
N ALA A 111 10.40 -68.41 4.54
CA ALA A 111 11.30 -69.26 3.77
C ALA A 111 11.78 -70.46 4.61
N GLU A 112 11.97 -71.61 3.96
CA GLU A 112 12.65 -72.74 4.61
C GLU A 112 14.12 -72.38 4.86
N ARG A 113 14.64 -72.69 6.06
CA ARG A 113 15.97 -72.23 6.49
C ARG A 113 17.09 -72.64 5.53
N PHE A 114 17.04 -73.84 4.98
CA PHE A 114 18.04 -74.29 4.00
C PHE A 114 18.01 -73.45 2.71
N THR A 115 16.81 -73.12 2.21
CA THR A 115 16.63 -72.25 1.04
C THR A 115 17.05 -70.81 1.34
N ALA A 116 16.73 -70.30 2.53
CA ALA A 116 17.14 -68.97 2.98
C ALA A 116 18.67 -68.85 3.08
N GLU A 117 19.36 -69.85 3.63
CA GLU A 117 20.83 -69.89 3.69
C GLU A 117 21.45 -69.86 2.28
N LEU A 118 20.89 -70.62 1.33
CA LEU A 118 21.42 -70.68 -0.03
C LEU A 118 21.19 -69.37 -0.79
N GLU A 119 19.96 -68.85 -0.81
CA GLU A 119 19.60 -67.66 -1.59
C GLU A 119 20.16 -66.37 -1.00
N MET A 120 20.20 -66.22 0.33
CA MET A 120 20.79 -65.03 0.96
C MET A 120 22.31 -64.99 0.79
N LYS A 121 22.96 -66.14 0.60
CA LYS A 121 24.38 -66.17 0.26
C LYS A 121 24.64 -65.61 -1.14
N ASP A 122 23.76 -65.90 -2.09
CA ASP A 122 23.83 -65.32 -3.44
C ASP A 122 23.54 -63.81 -3.40
N VAL A 123 22.58 -63.36 -2.59
CA VAL A 123 22.31 -61.92 -2.38
C VAL A 123 23.50 -61.21 -1.77
N LEU A 124 24.12 -61.77 -0.73
CA LEU A 124 25.30 -61.18 -0.11
C LEU A 124 26.50 -61.13 -1.08
N ASN A 125 26.74 -62.19 -1.85
CA ASN A 125 27.78 -62.18 -2.87
C ASN A 125 27.54 -61.07 -3.92
N PHE A 126 26.27 -60.82 -4.27
CA PHE A 126 25.89 -59.73 -5.14
C PHE A 126 26.16 -58.35 -4.50
N GLU A 127 25.81 -58.15 -3.23
CA GLU A 127 26.13 -56.91 -2.49
C GLU A 127 27.64 -56.69 -2.37
N ILE A 128 28.43 -57.74 -2.12
CA ILE A 128 29.91 -57.67 -2.08
C ILE A 128 30.46 -57.28 -3.46
N ALA A 129 29.91 -57.85 -4.54
CA ALA A 129 30.31 -57.48 -5.89
C ALA A 129 30.00 -56.00 -6.19
N LEU A 130 28.82 -55.52 -5.79
CA LEU A 130 28.46 -54.10 -5.89
C LEU A 130 29.37 -53.20 -5.05
N ALA A 131 29.70 -53.60 -3.82
CA ALA A 131 30.60 -52.85 -2.95
C ALA A 131 32.00 -52.69 -3.56
N ASN A 132 32.54 -53.75 -4.17
CA ASN A 132 33.86 -53.74 -4.81
C ASN A 132 33.95 -52.79 -6.01
N ILE A 133 32.86 -52.59 -6.74
CA ILE A 133 32.81 -51.66 -7.88
C ILE A 133 32.31 -50.25 -7.51
N SER A 134 31.78 -50.08 -6.29
CA SER A 134 31.29 -48.80 -5.79
C SER A 134 32.45 -47.86 -5.48
N THR A 135 32.24 -46.56 -5.74
CA THR A 135 33.26 -45.52 -5.51
C THR A 135 33.45 -45.30 -4.00
N PRO A 136 34.69 -45.26 -3.48
CA PRO A 136 34.99 -44.94 -2.07
C PRO A 136 34.47 -43.57 -1.63
N LYS A 137 34.22 -43.39 -0.32
CA LYS A 137 33.67 -42.15 0.24
C LYS A 137 34.56 -40.92 -0.05
N GLU A 138 35.88 -41.10 -0.05
CA GLU A 138 36.86 -40.04 -0.26
C GLU A 138 36.80 -39.52 -1.70
N GLU A 139 36.69 -40.41 -2.69
CA GLU A 139 36.58 -40.04 -4.10
C GLU A 139 35.21 -39.40 -4.43
N ARG A 140 34.19 -39.68 -3.62
CA ARG A 140 32.86 -39.06 -3.73
C ARG A 140 32.79 -37.65 -3.15
N ARG A 141 33.82 -37.16 -2.44
CA ARG A 141 33.88 -35.75 -1.98
C ARG A 141 34.20 -34.77 -3.11
N ASN A 142 34.72 -35.25 -4.26
CA ASN A 142 35.02 -34.41 -5.42
C ASN A 142 33.77 -34.19 -6.28
N MET A 143 33.03 -33.13 -6.00
CA MET A 143 31.78 -32.79 -6.68
C MET A 143 31.96 -32.50 -8.17
N THR A 144 33.15 -32.05 -8.59
CA THR A 144 33.48 -31.82 -10.01
C THR A 144 33.57 -33.12 -10.79
N ARG A 145 34.13 -34.17 -10.17
CA ARG A 145 34.24 -35.51 -10.77
C ARG A 145 32.90 -36.23 -10.83
N LEU A 146 32.02 -36.00 -9.86
CA LEU A 146 30.66 -36.54 -9.85
C LEU A 146 29.74 -35.81 -10.84
N TYR A 147 30.10 -34.58 -11.27
CA TYR A 147 29.29 -33.81 -12.21
C TYR A 147 29.44 -34.24 -13.68
N ASN A 148 28.70 -35.27 -14.10
CA ASN A 148 28.75 -35.81 -15.47
C ASN A 148 27.35 -35.80 -16.15
N PRO A 149 26.94 -34.69 -16.79
CA PRO A 149 25.66 -34.59 -17.49
C PRO A 149 25.70 -35.29 -18.86
N ILE A 150 24.74 -36.15 -19.13
CA ILE A 150 24.54 -36.90 -20.38
C ILE A 150 23.10 -36.70 -20.87
N GLN A 151 22.79 -36.80 -22.17
CA GLN A 151 21.37 -36.77 -22.58
C GLN A 151 20.68 -38.14 -22.40
N ILE A 152 19.35 -38.19 -22.19
CA ILE A 152 18.61 -39.47 -22.01
C ILE A 152 18.93 -40.44 -23.14
N LYS A 153 18.94 -39.94 -24.38
CA LYS A 153 19.22 -40.74 -25.58
C LYS A 153 20.63 -41.35 -25.56
N GLU A 154 21.63 -40.61 -25.10
CA GLU A 154 23.00 -41.09 -24.97
C GLU A 154 23.14 -42.08 -23.80
N PHE A 155 22.44 -41.84 -22.69
CA PHE A 155 22.41 -42.74 -21.54
C PHE A 155 21.76 -44.10 -21.87
N GLN A 156 20.70 -44.12 -22.69
CA GLN A 156 20.08 -45.34 -23.21
C GLN A 156 21.05 -46.21 -24.03
N HIS A 157 22.08 -45.61 -24.64
CA HIS A 157 23.13 -46.35 -25.35
C HIS A 157 24.19 -46.95 -24.42
N ILE A 158 24.40 -46.38 -23.22
CA ILE A 158 25.34 -46.94 -22.22
C ILE A 158 24.77 -48.21 -21.59
N PHE A 159 23.49 -48.19 -21.21
CA PHE A 159 22.77 -49.36 -20.72
C PHE A 159 22.17 -50.16 -21.88
N LEU A 160 23.04 -50.76 -22.71
CA LEU A 160 22.65 -51.60 -23.85
C LEU A 160 21.54 -52.60 -23.46
N PHE A 161 20.33 -52.26 -23.92
CA PHE A 161 19.12 -53.06 -24.05
C PHE A 161 18.28 -53.38 -22.78
N MET A 162 18.62 -53.11 -21.52
CA MET A 162 17.84 -53.64 -20.38
C MET A 162 16.58 -52.87 -19.97
N ILE A 163 16.58 -51.54 -20.08
CA ILE A 163 15.55 -50.68 -19.50
C ILE A 163 15.20 -49.56 -20.49
N ASP A 164 13.92 -49.38 -20.83
CA ASP A 164 13.47 -48.18 -21.55
C ASP A 164 13.36 -47.02 -20.56
N PHE A 165 14.46 -46.28 -20.42
CA PHE A 165 14.52 -45.14 -19.50
C PHE A 165 13.57 -44.00 -19.90
N GLN A 166 13.16 -43.90 -21.17
CA GLN A 166 12.22 -42.84 -21.58
C GLN A 166 10.84 -43.09 -20.99
N ASP A 167 10.38 -44.35 -20.98
CA ASP A 167 9.10 -44.75 -20.38
C ASP A 167 9.10 -44.57 -18.86
N ILE A 168 10.22 -44.83 -18.18
CA ILE A 168 10.36 -44.56 -16.73
C ILE A 168 10.30 -43.04 -16.44
N VAL A 169 11.00 -42.24 -17.23
CA VAL A 169 11.03 -40.76 -17.07
C VAL A 169 9.67 -40.15 -17.38
N ASP A 170 9.00 -40.57 -18.45
CA ASP A 170 7.68 -40.06 -18.84
C ASP A 170 6.61 -40.43 -17.80
N ASN A 171 6.67 -41.64 -17.23
CA ASN A 171 5.78 -42.05 -16.15
C ASN A 171 6.09 -41.34 -14.83
N LEU A 172 7.36 -41.12 -14.48
CA LEU A 172 7.76 -40.31 -13.32
C LEU A 172 7.30 -38.84 -13.46
N TYR A 173 7.42 -38.26 -14.66
CA TYR A 173 6.97 -36.91 -14.95
C TYR A 173 5.44 -36.79 -14.90
N ASN A 174 4.71 -37.79 -15.39
CA ASN A 174 3.25 -37.86 -15.27
C ASN A 174 2.80 -38.07 -13.81
N LEU A 175 3.52 -38.87 -13.01
CA LEU A 175 3.31 -39.00 -11.57
C LEU A 175 3.53 -37.66 -10.84
N LEU A 176 4.52 -36.87 -11.25
CA LEU A 176 4.79 -35.53 -10.69
C LEU A 176 3.76 -34.48 -11.12
N LYS A 177 3.15 -34.64 -12.30
CA LYS A 177 2.11 -33.73 -12.83
C LYS A 177 0.76 -33.90 -12.12
N TYR A 178 0.48 -35.08 -11.57
CA TYR A 178 -0.78 -35.41 -10.88
C TYR A 178 -0.65 -35.61 -9.36
N THR A 179 0.55 -35.43 -8.79
CA THR A 179 0.78 -35.46 -7.35
C THR A 179 1.53 -34.18 -6.97
N PRO A 180 0.86 -33.08 -6.56
CA PRO A 180 1.52 -31.82 -6.21
C PRO A 180 2.21 -31.90 -4.85
N ASN A 181 2.78 -33.05 -4.47
CA ASN A 181 3.42 -33.29 -3.18
C ASN A 181 4.12 -34.66 -3.09
N ARG A 182 5.14 -34.92 -3.92
CA ARG A 182 6.05 -36.07 -3.71
C ARG A 182 7.06 -35.83 -2.58
N VAL A 183 7.24 -34.58 -2.14
CA VAL A 183 7.92 -34.24 -0.88
C VAL A 183 7.11 -34.71 0.34
N ILE A 184 5.79 -34.91 0.21
CA ILE A 184 4.93 -35.38 1.31
C ILE A 184 4.98 -36.91 1.50
N VAL A 185 5.43 -37.71 0.53
CA VAL A 185 5.46 -39.18 0.72
C VAL A 185 6.66 -39.62 1.56
N ASN A 186 7.85 -39.02 1.38
CA ASN A 186 8.97 -39.23 2.31
C ASN A 186 8.71 -38.60 3.69
N TYR A 187 7.97 -37.47 3.75
CA TYR A 187 7.51 -36.86 4.99
C TYR A 187 6.41 -37.68 5.70
N LEU A 188 5.55 -38.38 4.96
CA LEU A 188 4.50 -39.25 5.51
C LEU A 188 5.05 -40.61 5.95
N MET A 189 6.06 -41.17 5.28
CA MET A 189 6.74 -42.38 5.77
C MET A 189 7.39 -42.13 7.14
N TRP A 190 8.02 -40.96 7.34
CA TRP A 190 8.57 -40.56 8.65
C TRP A 190 7.47 -40.35 9.72
N ARG A 191 6.28 -39.86 9.32
CA ARG A 191 5.11 -39.75 10.22
C ARG A 191 4.45 -41.09 10.57
N THR A 192 4.59 -42.14 9.75
CA THR A 192 4.08 -43.47 10.14
C THR A 192 4.92 -44.13 11.23
N THR A 193 6.23 -43.87 11.26
CA THR A 193 7.09 -44.26 12.39
C THR A 193 6.81 -43.41 13.64
N ALA A 194 6.48 -42.12 13.46
CA ALA A 194 6.05 -41.24 14.56
C ALA A 194 4.63 -41.55 15.09
N LYS A 195 3.78 -42.24 14.32
CA LYS A 195 2.44 -42.69 14.77
C LYS A 195 2.48 -43.90 15.70
N VAL A 196 3.61 -44.61 15.76
CA VAL A 196 3.88 -45.63 16.78
C VAL A 196 4.41 -44.98 18.06
N ALA A 197 5.11 -43.84 17.97
CA ALA A 197 5.53 -43.04 19.13
C ALA A 197 4.39 -42.18 19.72
N SER A 198 3.36 -41.83 18.94
CA SER A 198 2.17 -41.09 19.40
C SER A 198 1.13 -41.95 20.16
N LEU A 199 1.47 -43.19 20.53
CA LEU A 199 0.67 -44.02 21.44
C LEU A 199 1.22 -44.02 22.88
N LEU A 200 2.27 -43.24 23.16
CA LEU A 200 2.79 -43.04 24.51
C LEU A 200 3.02 -41.54 24.77
N ASN A 201 2.21 -41.01 25.68
CA ASN A 201 2.17 -39.68 26.31
C ASN A 201 1.33 -38.56 25.66
N ASP A 202 0.17 -38.37 26.30
CA ASP A 202 -0.97 -37.49 26.01
C ASP A 202 -0.88 -36.09 26.65
N GLU A 203 0.31 -35.50 26.85
CA GLU A 203 0.47 -34.22 27.58
C GLU A 203 1.06 -33.04 26.78
N MET A 204 1.00 -33.05 25.44
CA MET A 204 1.41 -31.88 24.61
C MET A 204 0.30 -31.35 23.70
N ARG A 205 -0.93 -31.23 24.24
CA ARG A 205 -2.10 -30.69 23.50
C ARG A 205 -2.47 -29.24 23.81
N ASN A 206 -1.64 -28.49 24.54
CA ASN A 206 -1.90 -27.08 24.85
C ASN A 206 -0.63 -26.22 24.73
N ARG A 207 -0.29 -25.71 23.53
CA ARG A 207 0.51 -24.47 23.33
C ARG A 207 0.28 -23.88 21.92
N ASP A 208 -0.87 -23.21 21.74
CA ASP A 208 -1.12 -22.22 20.67
C ASP A 208 -0.44 -20.86 20.97
N MET A 209 0.84 -20.84 21.39
CA MET A 209 1.44 -19.56 21.82
C MET A 209 2.94 -19.39 21.56
N ILE A 210 3.56 -20.12 20.61
CA ILE A 210 4.96 -19.89 20.21
C ILE A 210 5.13 -20.13 18.70
N PHE A 211 4.62 -19.20 17.89
CA PHE A 211 5.01 -19.03 16.47
C PHE A 211 4.89 -17.55 16.05
N GLN A 212 5.30 -16.65 16.94
CA GLN A 212 5.48 -15.23 16.62
C GLN A 212 6.71 -14.67 17.35
N THR A 213 7.90 -15.00 16.87
CA THR A 213 9.05 -14.07 16.86
C THR A 213 10.11 -14.60 15.90
N ALA A 214 10.66 -13.72 15.07
CA ALA A 214 11.73 -13.92 14.06
C ALA A 214 11.30 -14.51 12.69
N ILE A 215 10.58 -13.68 11.91
CA ILE A 215 10.45 -13.79 10.45
C ILE A 215 10.70 -12.39 9.88
N SER A 216 11.80 -12.19 9.14
CA SER A 216 11.88 -11.24 8.01
C SER A 216 13.18 -11.47 7.24
N GLY A 217 13.05 -11.90 6.00
CA GLY A 217 14.07 -12.54 5.17
C GLY A 217 15.33 -11.75 4.83
N GLN A 218 16.44 -12.48 4.84
CA GLN A 218 17.66 -12.26 4.05
C GLN A 218 17.66 -13.27 2.88
N LYS A 219 16.67 -13.14 1.98
CA LYS A 219 16.35 -14.11 0.91
C LYS A 219 17.25 -14.07 -0.34
N SER A 220 18.57 -14.08 -0.20
CA SER A 220 19.42 -14.46 -1.36
C SER A 220 20.62 -15.35 -1.03
N PHE A 221 20.90 -15.51 0.26
CA PHE A 221 21.67 -16.64 0.80
C PHE A 221 20.74 -17.61 1.56
N GLU A 222 19.74 -17.09 2.28
CA GLU A 222 18.80 -17.89 3.07
C GLU A 222 17.77 -18.61 2.21
N GLU A 223 17.41 -18.13 1.02
CA GLU A 223 16.44 -18.85 0.16
C GLU A 223 17.01 -20.16 -0.43
N ARG A 224 18.35 -20.29 -0.47
CA ARG A 224 19.03 -21.56 -0.75
C ARG A 224 19.16 -22.45 0.49
N TRP A 225 19.04 -21.88 1.69
CA TRP A 225 19.12 -22.58 2.98
C TRP A 225 17.76 -22.86 3.64
N GLU A 226 16.67 -22.17 3.25
CA GLU A 226 15.30 -22.34 3.76
C GLU A 226 14.73 -23.73 3.41
N ASN A 227 15.37 -24.45 2.48
CA ASN A 227 15.08 -25.84 2.19
C ASN A 227 15.91 -26.85 3.01
N HIS A 228 16.86 -26.39 3.83
CA HIS A 228 17.54 -27.20 4.84
C HIS A 228 16.74 -27.16 6.13
N ALA A 229 15.80 -28.11 6.28
CA ALA A 229 15.10 -28.29 7.53
C ALA A 229 16.12 -28.59 8.64
N ILE A 230 16.26 -27.69 9.63
CA ILE A 230 16.86 -28.06 10.91
C ILE A 230 15.98 -29.19 11.46
N PRO A 231 16.52 -30.40 11.71
CA PRO A 231 15.74 -31.50 12.20
C PRO A 231 14.93 -31.06 13.42
N ALA A 232 13.61 -31.30 13.42
CA ALA A 232 12.72 -30.85 14.49
C ALA A 232 13.18 -31.30 15.90
N GLY A 233 14.00 -32.36 15.99
CA GLY A 233 14.65 -32.80 17.22
C GLY A 233 15.67 -31.82 17.83
N ILE A 234 16.32 -30.97 17.02
CA ILE A 234 17.28 -29.95 17.49
C ILE A 234 16.56 -28.75 18.11
N LEU A 235 15.29 -28.50 17.73
CA LEU A 235 14.44 -27.45 18.29
C LEU A 235 13.60 -27.92 19.48
N GLN A 236 13.81 -29.15 19.98
CA GLN A 236 13.15 -29.66 21.18
C GLN A 236 13.81 -29.10 22.46
N GLY A 237 13.03 -29.00 23.55
CA GLY A 237 13.30 -28.21 24.75
C GLY A 237 14.60 -28.45 25.53
N ILE A 238 15.45 -29.38 25.10
CA ILE A 238 16.79 -29.63 25.64
C ILE A 238 17.83 -28.67 25.04
N TYR A 239 17.71 -28.28 23.77
CA TYR A 239 18.69 -27.44 23.06
C TYR A 239 18.24 -25.99 22.84
N PHE A 240 16.93 -25.74 22.81
CA PHE A 240 16.35 -24.40 22.64
C PHE A 240 15.10 -24.21 23.49
N SER A 241 14.95 -23.03 24.09
CA SER A 241 13.69 -22.58 24.69
C SER A 241 13.63 -21.05 24.70
N ALA A 242 12.45 -20.49 24.42
CA ALA A 242 12.22 -19.05 24.51
C ALA A 242 12.48 -18.50 25.92
N ASP A 243 12.25 -19.34 26.94
CA ASP A 243 12.39 -18.99 28.36
C ASP A 243 13.82 -19.17 28.91
N ARG A 244 14.77 -19.66 28.09
CA ARG A 244 16.18 -19.81 28.50
C ARG A 244 16.98 -18.52 28.29
N PRO A 245 18.02 -18.29 29.10
CA PRO A 245 18.97 -17.21 28.86
C PRO A 245 19.55 -17.29 27.46
N LYS A 246 19.75 -16.13 26.81
CA LYS A 246 20.24 -16.02 25.45
C LYS A 246 21.62 -16.67 25.32
N TYR A 247 22.54 -16.49 26.27
CA TYR A 247 23.84 -17.18 26.20
C TYR A 247 23.72 -18.70 25.99
N MET A 248 22.68 -19.35 26.52
CA MET A 248 22.45 -20.78 26.32
C MET A 248 21.94 -21.11 24.92
N ASN A 249 20.99 -20.32 24.41
CA ASN A 249 20.44 -20.50 23.07
C ASN A 249 21.48 -20.22 21.98
N TYR A 250 22.28 -19.16 22.13
CA TYR A 250 23.39 -18.85 21.24
C TYR A 250 24.49 -19.92 21.32
N ALA A 251 24.80 -20.44 22.51
CA ALA A 251 25.83 -21.45 22.69
C ALA A 251 25.47 -22.84 22.14
N ALA A 252 24.19 -23.23 22.21
CA ALA A 252 23.74 -24.55 21.78
C ALA A 252 23.31 -24.55 20.31
N VAL A 253 22.29 -23.76 19.96
CA VAL A 253 21.77 -23.72 18.58
C VAL A 253 22.64 -22.83 17.70
N GLY A 254 23.11 -21.70 18.23
CA GLY A 254 23.94 -20.78 17.45
C GLY A 254 25.26 -21.41 17.00
N SER A 255 25.89 -22.27 17.80
CA SER A 255 27.12 -22.97 17.38
C SER A 255 26.86 -23.99 16.27
N ILE A 256 25.71 -24.67 16.29
CA ILE A 256 25.30 -25.62 15.24
C ILE A 256 24.99 -24.85 13.95
N ILE A 257 24.23 -23.76 14.03
CA ILE A 257 23.95 -22.90 12.86
C ILE A 257 25.27 -22.36 12.28
N GLY A 258 26.17 -21.87 13.14
CA GLY A 258 27.48 -21.39 12.69
C GLY A 258 28.34 -22.50 12.06
N HIS A 259 28.24 -23.74 12.54
CA HIS A 259 28.93 -24.89 11.98
C HIS A 259 28.48 -25.14 10.54
N GLU A 260 27.17 -25.18 10.31
CA GLU A 260 26.55 -25.34 8.99
C GLU A 260 26.88 -24.17 8.04
N ILE A 261 26.89 -22.94 8.53
CA ILE A 261 27.32 -21.77 7.74
C ILE A 261 28.79 -21.92 7.32
N THR A 262 29.65 -22.45 8.20
CA THR A 262 31.07 -22.62 7.90
C THR A 262 31.32 -23.76 6.91
N HIS A 263 30.44 -24.77 6.83
CA HIS A 263 30.46 -25.78 5.76
C HIS A 263 30.33 -25.18 4.36
N GLY A 264 29.67 -24.02 4.24
CA GLY A 264 29.59 -23.27 3.00
C GLY A 264 30.93 -22.75 2.47
N PHE A 265 32.07 -22.98 3.13
CA PHE A 265 33.40 -22.50 2.74
C PHE A 265 34.46 -23.61 2.71
N ASP A 266 34.24 -24.61 1.86
CA ASP A 266 35.14 -25.77 1.73
C ASP A 266 36.55 -25.47 1.19
N ASP A 267 37.42 -26.47 1.32
CA ASP A 267 38.83 -26.49 0.91
C ASP A 267 39.03 -26.75 -0.60
N GLU A 268 38.02 -27.23 -1.30
CA GLU A 268 38.07 -27.44 -2.75
C GLU A 268 37.80 -26.14 -3.54
N GLY A 269 37.08 -25.18 -2.95
CA GLY A 269 36.93 -23.83 -3.47
C GLY A 269 35.93 -23.66 -4.60
N GLY A 270 35.18 -24.70 -4.94
CA GLY A 270 34.11 -24.67 -5.93
C GLY A 270 32.80 -24.24 -5.29
N GLN A 271 32.41 -22.99 -5.45
CA GLN A 271 31.13 -22.48 -4.97
C GLN A 271 30.27 -21.93 -6.11
N PHE A 272 28.96 -22.02 -5.90
CA PHE A 272 27.95 -21.54 -6.83
C PHE A 272 27.97 -20.02 -6.95
N ASP A 273 28.43 -19.48 -8.06
CA ASP A 273 28.37 -18.04 -8.32
C ASP A 273 26.92 -17.50 -8.37
N LYS A 274 26.79 -16.20 -8.63
CA LYS A 274 25.49 -15.50 -8.72
C LYS A 274 24.53 -16.10 -9.75
N ASP A 275 25.05 -16.83 -10.73
CA ASP A 275 24.28 -17.47 -11.81
C ASP A 275 24.01 -18.96 -11.51
N GLY A 276 24.50 -19.44 -10.35
CA GLY A 276 24.33 -20.81 -9.88
C GLY A 276 25.24 -21.82 -10.57
N GLU A 277 26.38 -21.37 -11.09
CA GLU A 277 27.43 -22.21 -11.71
C GLU A 277 28.59 -22.43 -10.73
N ILE A 278 29.20 -23.62 -10.72
CA ILE A 278 30.39 -23.89 -9.90
C ILE A 278 31.56 -23.03 -10.40
N ALA A 279 31.93 -22.02 -9.62
CA ALA A 279 33.05 -21.13 -9.87
C ALA A 279 34.10 -21.28 -8.77
N ASN A 280 35.37 -21.16 -9.15
CA ASN A 280 36.48 -21.21 -8.19
C ASN A 280 36.60 -19.82 -7.55
N TRP A 281 36.02 -19.64 -6.37
CA TRP A 281 35.95 -18.32 -5.71
C TRP A 281 37.29 -17.90 -5.10
N TRP A 282 38.16 -18.86 -4.83
CA TRP A 282 39.46 -18.60 -4.25
C TRP A 282 40.45 -18.22 -5.34
N GLN A 283 41.08 -17.05 -5.19
CA GLN A 283 42.37 -16.81 -5.85
C GLN A 283 43.39 -17.84 -5.35
N GLU A 284 44.28 -18.31 -6.23
CA GLU A 284 45.25 -19.38 -5.94
C GLU A 284 46.02 -19.15 -4.62
N ASP A 285 46.47 -17.91 -4.40
CA ASP A 285 47.21 -17.51 -3.20
C ASP A 285 46.34 -17.54 -1.93
N THR A 286 45.07 -17.16 -2.04
CA THR A 286 44.10 -17.21 -0.94
C THR A 286 43.74 -18.66 -0.61
N LYS A 287 43.58 -19.51 -1.63
CA LYS A 287 43.38 -20.95 -1.45
C LYS A 287 44.56 -21.58 -0.74
N LYS A 288 45.79 -21.25 -1.16
CA LYS A 288 47.01 -21.73 -0.52
C LYS A 288 47.12 -21.27 0.93
N ALA A 289 46.87 -19.98 1.21
CA ALA A 289 46.88 -19.45 2.57
C ALA A 289 45.77 -20.03 3.46
N TYR A 290 44.59 -20.31 2.89
CA TYR A 290 43.51 -21.02 3.55
C TYR A 290 43.93 -22.45 3.91
N LEU A 291 44.44 -23.22 2.94
CA LEU A 291 44.91 -24.59 3.13
C LEU A 291 46.05 -24.67 4.16
N GLU A 292 47.03 -23.75 4.12
CA GLU A 292 48.12 -23.69 5.10
C GLU A 292 47.60 -23.41 6.53
N LYS A 293 46.53 -22.60 6.68
CA LYS A 293 45.91 -22.30 7.99
C LYS A 293 44.91 -23.37 8.43
N ALA A 294 44.23 -24.03 7.50
CA ALA A 294 43.29 -25.11 7.76
C ALA A 294 44.00 -26.43 8.12
N GLN A 295 45.23 -26.64 7.63
CA GLN A 295 46.06 -27.83 7.94
C GLN A 295 46.27 -28.10 9.44
N CYS A 296 46.17 -27.07 10.29
CA CYS A 296 46.34 -27.24 11.72
C CYS A 296 45.04 -27.61 12.47
N ILE A 297 43.90 -27.69 11.76
CA ILE A 297 42.60 -28.14 12.26
C ILE A 297 42.07 -29.24 11.32
N ILE A 298 42.45 -30.50 11.59
CA ILE A 298 41.92 -31.64 10.84
C ILE A 298 40.42 -31.76 11.11
N GLU A 299 39.60 -31.53 10.08
CA GLU A 299 38.12 -31.65 10.03
C GLU A 299 37.27 -30.83 11.04
N GLN A 300 37.86 -30.03 11.95
CA GLN A 300 37.12 -29.22 12.95
C GLN A 300 37.07 -27.71 12.66
N TYR A 301 37.43 -27.28 11.45
CA TYR A 301 37.44 -25.85 11.11
C TYR A 301 36.02 -25.26 11.10
N THR A 302 34.99 -26.07 10.83
CA THR A 302 33.57 -25.70 10.88
C THR A 302 33.07 -25.54 12.31
N ASP A 303 33.40 -26.47 13.21
CA ASP A 303 33.12 -26.32 14.66
C ASP A 303 33.81 -25.08 15.25
N ASN A 304 35.06 -24.82 14.85
CA ASN A 304 35.82 -23.63 15.26
C ASN A 304 35.20 -22.33 14.72
N GLY A 305 34.83 -22.28 13.43
CA GLY A 305 34.15 -21.13 12.85
C GLY A 305 32.77 -20.87 13.47
N GLY A 306 32.00 -21.94 13.66
CA GLY A 306 30.62 -21.87 14.13
C GLY A 306 30.48 -21.37 15.56
N ILE A 307 31.27 -21.93 16.49
CA ILE A 307 31.23 -21.48 17.89
C ILE A 307 31.75 -20.05 18.04
N LYS A 308 32.70 -19.62 17.20
CA LYS A 308 33.20 -18.23 17.17
C LYS A 308 32.13 -17.24 16.73
N GLN A 309 31.43 -17.56 15.64
CA GLN A 309 30.35 -16.72 15.11
C GLN A 309 29.21 -16.62 16.13
N ALA A 310 28.85 -17.74 16.75
CA ALA A 310 27.84 -17.78 17.80
C ALA A 310 28.23 -16.90 19.01
N TYR A 311 29.49 -16.96 19.45
CA TYR A 311 29.98 -16.14 20.55
C TYR A 311 30.00 -14.65 20.22
N PHE A 312 30.43 -14.27 19.02
CA PHE A 312 30.38 -12.86 18.59
C PHE A 312 28.96 -12.33 18.38
N ALA A 313 28.04 -13.17 17.88
CA ALA A 313 26.63 -12.83 17.83
C ALA A 313 26.06 -12.62 19.25
N TYR A 314 26.48 -13.43 20.21
CA TYR A 314 26.13 -13.23 21.61
C TYR A 314 26.73 -11.94 22.20
N LEU A 315 27.99 -11.61 21.91
CA LEU A 315 28.59 -10.35 22.34
C LEU A 315 27.86 -9.12 21.78
N ARG A 316 27.41 -9.14 20.51
CA ARG A 316 26.57 -8.08 19.94
C ARG A 316 25.22 -7.96 20.65
N ASN A 317 24.62 -9.09 21.01
CA ASN A 317 23.39 -9.09 21.80
C ASN A 317 23.63 -8.45 23.18
N ILE A 318 24.77 -8.70 23.83
CA ILE A 318 25.17 -8.02 25.07
C ILE A 318 25.34 -6.51 24.85
N GLU A 319 25.99 -6.07 23.77
CA GLU A 319 26.16 -4.64 23.47
C GLU A 319 24.83 -3.90 23.30
N GLN A 320 23.83 -4.58 22.72
CA GLN A 320 22.50 -3.99 22.47
C GLN A 320 21.56 -4.06 23.68
N ASN A 321 21.63 -5.15 24.45
CA ASN A 321 20.61 -5.48 25.46
C ASN A 321 21.15 -5.58 26.89
N GLY A 322 22.46 -5.44 27.11
CA GLY A 322 23.13 -5.63 28.40
C GLY A 322 23.49 -7.09 28.70
N GLU A 323 24.33 -7.31 29.72
CA GLU A 323 24.68 -8.68 30.17
C GLU A 323 23.50 -9.32 30.92
N GLU A 324 23.24 -10.59 30.61
CA GLU A 324 22.23 -11.39 31.30
C GLU A 324 22.71 -11.84 32.68
N LEU A 325 21.78 -11.99 33.64
CA LEU A 325 22.07 -12.54 34.96
C LEU A 325 22.53 -14.00 34.84
N ALA A 326 23.53 -14.38 35.64
CA ALA A 326 23.95 -15.76 35.78
C ALA A 326 22.82 -16.63 36.36
N LEU A 327 22.88 -17.93 36.11
CA LEU A 327 21.94 -18.86 36.73
C LEU A 327 22.08 -18.86 38.26
N PRO A 328 20.97 -18.99 39.01
CA PRO A 328 21.02 -19.18 40.45
C PRO A 328 21.94 -20.35 40.82
N ASP A 329 22.69 -20.20 41.90
CA ASP A 329 23.56 -21.24 42.48
C ASP A 329 24.79 -21.67 41.64
N LEU A 330 25.04 -21.02 40.50
CA LEU A 330 26.27 -21.21 39.70
C LEU A 330 27.18 -19.99 39.79
N ASN A 331 28.42 -20.20 40.25
CA ASN A 331 29.43 -19.15 40.35
C ASN A 331 30.19 -18.95 39.03
N TYR A 332 29.47 -18.67 37.94
CA TYR A 332 30.01 -18.42 36.60
C TYR A 332 29.37 -17.19 35.96
N THR A 333 30.14 -16.43 35.17
CA THR A 333 29.61 -15.30 34.39
C THR A 333 28.74 -15.78 33.22
N SER A 334 27.89 -14.91 32.67
CA SER A 334 27.09 -15.22 31.47
C SER A 334 27.96 -15.63 30.26
N ARG A 335 29.17 -15.06 30.15
CA ARG A 335 30.18 -15.45 29.14
C ARG A 335 30.79 -16.83 29.41
N GLN A 336 31.13 -17.14 30.66
CA GLN A 336 31.59 -18.48 31.04
C GLN A 336 30.49 -19.53 30.81
N LEU A 337 29.24 -19.18 31.11
CA LEU A 337 28.08 -20.04 30.91
C LEU A 337 27.77 -20.27 29.42
N PHE A 338 28.08 -19.34 28.52
CA PHE A 338 28.04 -19.58 27.08
C PHE A 338 28.94 -20.78 26.72
N TRP A 339 30.21 -20.74 27.12
CA TRP A 339 31.17 -21.79 26.77
C TRP A 339 30.82 -23.14 27.41
N ILE A 340 30.40 -23.13 28.68
CA ILE A 340 29.94 -24.34 29.38
C ILE A 340 28.72 -24.93 28.68
N THR A 341 27.78 -24.10 28.24
CA THR A 341 26.56 -24.59 27.55
C THR A 341 26.89 -25.17 26.17
N SER A 342 27.84 -24.58 25.45
CA SER A 342 28.29 -25.12 24.17
C SER A 342 28.99 -26.47 24.34
N ALA A 343 29.83 -26.62 25.38
CA ALA A 343 30.43 -27.90 25.73
C ALA A 343 29.39 -28.95 26.17
N ALA A 344 28.38 -28.54 26.94
CA ALA A 344 27.33 -29.41 27.44
C ALA A 344 26.46 -30.00 26.32
N ALA A 345 26.30 -29.28 25.20
CA ALA A 345 25.57 -29.77 24.02
C ALA A 345 26.19 -31.04 23.40
N TRP A 346 27.47 -31.29 23.68
CA TRP A 346 28.24 -32.43 23.16
C TRP A 346 28.57 -33.48 24.23
N CYS A 347 27.98 -33.39 25.43
CA CYS A 347 28.21 -34.38 26.47
C CYS A 347 27.52 -35.72 26.14
N SER A 348 28.30 -36.72 25.73
CA SER A 348 27.83 -38.09 25.49
C SER A 348 28.74 -39.13 26.17
N VAL A 349 28.23 -40.36 26.34
CA VAL A 349 29.03 -41.52 26.76
C VAL A 349 28.83 -42.63 25.73
N GLU A 350 29.88 -42.95 25.01
CA GLU A 350 29.87 -44.02 24.02
C GLU A 350 30.62 -45.27 24.49
N ARG A 351 30.16 -46.44 24.06
CA ARG A 351 30.90 -47.69 24.28
C ARG A 351 32.14 -47.72 23.38
N PRO A 352 33.28 -48.31 23.80
CA PRO A 352 34.51 -48.33 23.00
C PRO A 352 34.36 -48.89 21.57
N LYS A 353 33.46 -49.85 21.35
CA LYS A 353 33.14 -50.37 20.00
C LYS A 353 32.41 -49.34 19.11
N SER A 354 31.56 -48.49 19.69
CA SER A 354 30.85 -47.40 18.99
C SER A 354 31.82 -46.31 18.56
N ILE A 355 32.70 -45.87 19.47
CA ILE A 355 33.76 -44.90 19.18
C ILE A 355 34.67 -45.42 18.06
N LYS A 356 35.07 -46.70 18.12
CA LYS A 356 35.91 -47.32 17.07
C LYS A 356 35.20 -47.33 15.72
N LEU A 357 33.90 -47.61 15.68
CA LEU A 357 33.08 -47.56 14.46
C LEU A 357 33.00 -46.12 13.94
N SER A 358 32.59 -45.16 14.78
CA SER A 358 32.46 -43.74 14.44
C SER A 358 33.76 -43.17 13.85
N ILE A 359 34.91 -43.41 14.48
CA ILE A 359 36.22 -42.95 13.97
C ILE A 359 36.53 -43.50 12.57
N THR A 360 36.00 -44.67 12.23
CA THR A 360 36.24 -45.31 10.92
C THR A 360 35.18 -45.02 9.86
N SER A 361 33.96 -44.63 10.25
CA SER A 361 32.81 -44.56 9.34
C SER A 361 32.08 -43.23 9.32
N ASP A 362 32.19 -42.42 10.37
CA ASP A 362 31.59 -41.09 10.51
C ASP A 362 32.59 -40.02 10.11
N ALA A 363 32.11 -38.98 9.43
CA ALA A 363 32.92 -37.82 9.05
C ALA A 363 33.09 -36.83 10.22
N HIS A 364 32.34 -36.98 11.31
CA HIS A 364 32.44 -36.14 12.49
C HIS A 364 33.43 -36.69 13.51
N SER A 365 34.20 -35.79 14.13
CA SER A 365 35.06 -36.14 15.26
C SER A 365 34.23 -36.60 16.47
N PRO A 366 34.76 -37.51 17.31
CA PRO A 366 34.17 -37.80 18.61
C PRO A 366 33.98 -36.52 19.45
N GLU A 367 32.93 -36.50 20.27
CA GLU A 367 32.36 -35.28 20.85
C GLU A 367 33.34 -34.53 21.76
N HIS A 368 34.18 -35.25 22.51
CA HIS A 368 35.21 -34.63 23.34
C HIS A 368 36.24 -33.82 22.53
N PHE A 369 36.50 -34.20 21.28
CA PHE A 369 37.34 -33.43 20.37
C PHE A 369 36.58 -32.26 19.74
N ARG A 370 35.27 -32.40 19.49
CA ARG A 370 34.39 -31.30 19.04
C ARG A 370 34.25 -30.17 20.05
N VAL A 371 34.51 -30.43 21.34
CA VAL A 371 34.58 -29.40 22.39
C VAL A 371 36.00 -28.86 22.55
N ASN A 372 36.97 -29.73 22.90
CA ASN A 372 38.29 -29.25 23.29
C ASN A 372 39.11 -28.70 22.12
N GLY A 373 38.93 -29.24 20.91
CA GLY A 373 39.63 -28.77 19.71
C GLY A 373 39.32 -27.30 19.41
N PRO A 374 38.05 -26.94 19.13
CA PRO A 374 37.65 -25.56 18.89
C PRO A 374 37.98 -24.60 20.04
N LEU A 375 37.63 -24.94 21.29
CA LEU A 375 37.79 -24.03 22.43
C LEU A 375 39.25 -23.71 22.75
N SER A 376 40.17 -24.67 22.60
CA SER A 376 41.61 -24.43 22.81
C SER A 376 42.23 -23.45 21.80
N ASN A 377 41.54 -23.19 20.69
CA ASN A 377 41.95 -22.24 19.66
C ASN A 377 41.35 -20.84 19.85
N MET A 378 40.50 -20.62 20.86
CA MET A 378 39.79 -19.35 21.09
C MET A 378 40.46 -18.48 22.15
N PRO A 379 41.06 -17.33 21.77
CA PRO A 379 41.49 -16.32 22.73
C PRO A 379 40.40 -15.88 23.71
N GLU A 380 39.16 -15.80 23.21
CA GLU A 380 37.99 -15.36 23.96
C GLU A 380 37.65 -16.35 25.09
N PHE A 381 37.70 -17.66 24.81
CA PHE A 381 37.54 -18.70 25.83
C PHE A 381 38.66 -18.62 26.88
N ALA A 382 39.92 -18.52 26.45
CA ALA A 382 41.05 -18.43 27.36
C ALA A 382 40.98 -17.18 28.25
N LYS A 383 40.44 -16.08 27.73
CA LYS A 383 40.19 -14.85 28.48
C LYS A 383 39.04 -15.00 29.48
N ASP A 384 37.92 -15.60 29.08
CA ASP A 384 36.75 -15.74 29.96
C ASP A 384 37.01 -16.71 31.13
N PHE A 385 37.94 -17.66 30.99
CA PHE A 385 38.34 -18.62 32.03
C PHE A 385 39.72 -18.35 32.67
N ASP A 386 40.37 -17.22 32.36
CA ASP A 386 41.71 -16.88 32.86
C ASP A 386 42.74 -18.03 32.70
N CYS A 387 42.71 -18.70 31.54
CA CYS A 387 43.59 -19.83 31.26
C CYS A 387 45.05 -19.36 31.13
N ALA A 388 45.97 -20.01 31.86
CA ALA A 388 47.41 -19.68 31.79
C ALA A 388 47.98 -19.88 30.38
N GLN A 389 48.85 -18.95 29.95
CA GLN A 389 49.58 -19.05 28.68
C GLN A 389 50.38 -20.36 28.63
N ASN A 390 50.32 -21.07 27.49
CA ASN A 390 50.91 -22.39 27.24
C ASN A 390 50.24 -23.56 27.98
N SER A 391 49.06 -23.37 28.57
CA SER A 391 48.21 -24.50 28.99
C SER A 391 47.56 -25.20 27.79
N LYS A 392 47.03 -26.41 27.97
CA LYS A 392 46.39 -27.18 26.88
C LYS A 392 45.23 -26.43 26.21
N MET A 393 44.52 -25.57 26.95
CA MET A 393 43.40 -24.76 26.45
C MET A 393 43.81 -23.32 26.09
N ASN A 394 45.10 -22.99 26.21
CA ASN A 394 45.67 -21.70 25.84
C ASN A 394 47.11 -21.92 25.33
N SER A 395 47.25 -22.63 24.21
CA SER A 395 48.53 -22.85 23.52
C SER A 395 48.99 -21.57 22.81
N GLU A 396 50.30 -21.34 22.71
CA GLU A 396 50.89 -20.30 21.83
C GLU A 396 50.60 -20.59 20.35
N LYS A 397 50.55 -21.87 19.96
CA LYS A 397 50.22 -22.29 18.61
C LYS A 397 48.72 -22.52 18.50
N ARG A 398 47.98 -21.49 18.09
CA ARG A 398 46.54 -21.55 17.82
C ARG A 398 46.24 -21.51 16.33
N CYS A 399 45.19 -22.20 15.96
CA CYS A 399 44.66 -22.22 14.62
C CYS A 399 43.49 -21.26 14.47
N SER A 400 43.63 -20.28 13.57
CA SER A 400 42.56 -19.33 13.27
C SER A 400 42.45 -19.10 11.76
N VAL A 401 41.43 -19.68 11.16
CA VAL A 401 41.17 -19.60 9.72
C VAL A 401 40.40 -18.31 9.35
N TRP A 402 39.65 -17.70 10.29
CA TRP A 402 38.66 -16.64 10.03
C TRP A 402 39.01 -15.22 10.54
N PHE A 403 40.30 -14.89 10.73
CA PHE A 403 40.68 -13.64 11.43
C PHE A 403 40.62 -12.36 10.58
N PHE A 404 40.52 -12.44 9.24
CA PHE A 404 40.73 -11.27 8.35
C PHE A 404 39.48 -10.75 7.60
N LEU A 405 38.34 -11.45 7.62
CA LEU A 405 37.16 -11.08 6.82
C LEU A 405 36.18 -10.11 7.53
N VAL A 406 36.26 -9.97 8.86
CA VAL A 406 35.28 -9.17 9.63
C VAL A 406 35.49 -7.66 9.49
N PHE A 407 36.72 -7.18 9.24
CA PHE A 407 37.02 -5.75 9.13
C PHE A 407 36.77 -5.16 7.72
N LEU A 408 36.89 -5.96 6.65
CA LEU A 408 36.62 -5.51 5.27
C LEU A 408 35.14 -5.63 4.87
N PHE A 409 34.38 -6.54 5.48
CA PHE A 409 32.92 -6.67 5.24
C PHE A 409 32.12 -5.45 5.73
N ILE A 410 32.60 -4.75 6.75
CA ILE A 410 31.91 -3.58 7.34
C ILE A 410 31.97 -2.35 6.41
N HIS A 411 32.94 -2.28 5.48
CA HIS A 411 33.05 -1.17 4.52
C HIS A 411 32.56 -1.48 3.10
N LEU A 412 32.49 -2.75 2.69
CA LEU A 412 32.17 -3.13 1.31
C LEU A 412 30.72 -3.62 1.08
N VAL A 413 29.96 -3.97 2.13
CA VAL A 413 28.58 -4.49 2.00
C VAL A 413 27.52 -3.38 1.83
N GLN A 414 27.87 -2.10 1.96
CA GLN A 414 26.88 -1.02 1.81
C GLN A 414 26.43 -0.73 0.37
N HIS A 415 27.00 -1.34 -0.69
CA HIS A 415 26.73 -0.87 -2.06
C HIS A 415 26.36 -1.84 -3.20
N SER A 416 26.18 -3.16 -3.03
CA SER A 416 25.65 -3.95 -4.16
C SER A 416 24.93 -5.26 -3.80
N CYS A 417 23.64 -5.16 -3.50
CA CYS A 417 22.59 -6.13 -3.87
C CYS A 417 21.24 -5.49 -3.49
N GLN A 418 20.69 -4.67 -4.38
CA GLN A 418 19.32 -4.21 -4.24
C GLN A 418 18.39 -5.34 -4.71
N ASN A 419 17.63 -5.95 -3.80
CA ASN A 419 16.48 -6.78 -4.17
C ASN A 419 15.49 -5.88 -4.92
N GLN A 420 15.31 -6.08 -6.24
CA GLN A 420 14.45 -5.23 -7.09
C GLN A 420 13.16 -5.94 -7.49
N CYS A 421 12.03 -5.24 -7.40
CA CYS A 421 10.71 -5.71 -7.81
C CYS A 421 10.58 -5.80 -9.34
N ASN A 422 10.32 -6.99 -9.87
CA ASN A 422 10.33 -7.27 -11.31
C ASN A 422 8.94 -7.45 -11.96
N THR A 423 7.86 -7.10 -11.27
CA THR A 423 6.51 -7.13 -11.84
C THR A 423 6.33 -6.06 -12.93
N GLU A 424 5.38 -6.25 -13.85
CA GLU A 424 5.05 -5.25 -14.88
C GLU A 424 4.65 -3.90 -14.25
N LEU A 425 3.91 -3.95 -13.14
CA LEU A 425 3.52 -2.76 -12.38
C LEU A 425 4.74 -2.02 -11.81
N CYS A 426 5.70 -2.73 -11.19
CA CYS A 426 6.92 -2.11 -10.68
C CYS A 426 7.79 -1.49 -11.77
N ARG A 427 7.86 -2.11 -12.95
CA ARG A 427 8.55 -1.52 -14.12
C ARG A 427 7.83 -0.26 -14.59
N SER A 428 6.50 -0.31 -14.73
CA SER A 428 5.71 0.85 -15.12
C SER A 428 5.83 2.02 -14.13
N ASP A 429 5.80 1.72 -12.83
CA ASP A 429 5.97 2.73 -11.78
C ASP A 429 7.39 3.32 -11.79
N SER A 430 8.41 2.50 -12.05
CA SER A 430 9.79 3.00 -12.22
C SER A 430 9.93 3.92 -13.42
N GLU A 431 9.40 3.53 -14.58
CA GLU A 431 9.40 4.35 -15.79
C GLU A 431 8.69 5.70 -15.58
N LYS A 432 7.54 5.69 -14.88
CA LYS A 432 6.82 6.92 -14.53
C LYS A 432 7.65 7.82 -13.62
N ILE A 433 8.26 7.27 -12.57
CA ILE A 433 9.12 8.06 -11.68
C ILE A 433 10.27 8.66 -12.48
N GLN A 434 11.00 7.83 -13.24
CA GLN A 434 12.17 8.23 -14.03
C GLN A 434 11.82 9.34 -15.03
N SER A 435 10.66 9.26 -15.68
CA SER A 435 10.23 10.25 -16.69
C SER A 435 10.03 11.67 -16.13
N LYS A 436 9.89 11.82 -14.81
CA LYS A 436 9.64 13.09 -14.12
C LYS A 436 10.89 13.68 -13.45
N LEU A 437 11.89 12.84 -13.16
CA LEU A 437 13.11 13.22 -12.43
C LEU A 437 14.01 14.15 -13.25
N ASP A 438 14.45 15.25 -12.64
CA ASP A 438 15.49 16.13 -13.17
C ASP A 438 16.78 15.98 -12.36
N ASN A 439 17.65 15.07 -12.82
CA ASN A 439 18.94 14.78 -12.17
C ASN A 439 19.95 15.95 -12.25
N SER A 440 19.62 17.05 -12.94
CA SER A 440 20.47 18.26 -12.94
C SER A 440 20.29 19.13 -11.69
N VAL A 441 19.23 18.86 -10.90
CA VAL A 441 18.91 19.58 -9.68
C VAL A 441 19.17 18.68 -8.48
N SER A 442 19.87 19.19 -7.46
CA SER A 442 20.10 18.44 -6.22
C SER A 442 18.79 18.30 -5.43
N PRO A 443 18.46 17.10 -4.90
CA PRO A 443 17.31 16.91 -4.01
C PRO A 443 17.40 17.77 -2.73
N CYS A 444 18.61 18.18 -2.33
CA CYS A 444 18.86 19.01 -1.15
C CYS A 444 18.79 20.52 -1.41
N ASP A 445 18.64 20.93 -2.68
CA ASP A 445 18.48 22.33 -3.07
C ASP A 445 17.04 22.67 -3.43
N ASP A 446 16.38 21.82 -4.22
CA ASP A 446 14.98 21.98 -4.63
C ASP A 446 14.35 20.63 -4.97
N PHE A 447 13.74 19.99 -3.98
CA PHE A 447 13.22 18.63 -4.14
C PHE A 447 12.05 18.55 -5.13
N TYR A 448 11.18 19.55 -5.20
CA TYR A 448 10.11 19.61 -6.20
C TYR A 448 10.70 19.64 -7.62
N SER A 449 11.70 20.49 -7.87
CA SER A 449 12.37 20.52 -9.17
C SER A 449 13.14 19.24 -9.47
N PHE A 450 13.78 18.61 -8.48
CA PHE A 450 14.39 17.28 -8.66
C PHE A 450 13.35 16.20 -9.00
N ALA A 451 12.23 16.14 -8.28
CA ALA A 451 11.24 15.08 -8.41
C ALA A 451 10.30 15.25 -9.63
N CYS A 452 10.03 16.50 -10.03
CA CYS A 452 9.05 16.88 -11.06
C CYS A 452 9.64 17.67 -12.24
N GLY A 453 10.95 17.97 -12.25
CA GLY A 453 11.54 18.94 -13.18
C GLY A 453 11.43 18.56 -14.66
N GLN A 454 11.33 17.27 -14.98
CA GLN A 454 11.07 16.80 -16.34
C GLN A 454 9.57 16.62 -16.63
N TYR A 455 8.72 16.63 -15.60
CA TYR A 455 7.27 16.62 -15.75
C TYR A 455 6.77 18.00 -16.18
N LYS A 456 6.75 18.23 -17.50
CA LYS A 456 6.28 19.47 -18.13
C LYS A 456 5.02 19.20 -18.95
N PRO A 457 3.90 18.78 -18.33
CA PRO A 457 2.68 18.52 -19.08
C PRO A 457 2.21 19.82 -19.75
N VAL A 458 1.79 19.70 -21.00
CA VAL A 458 1.14 20.81 -21.70
C VAL A 458 -0.26 20.93 -21.14
N ILE A 459 -0.57 22.10 -20.56
CA ILE A 459 -1.93 22.38 -20.10
C ILE A 459 -2.82 22.50 -21.33
N ALA A 460 -3.65 21.48 -21.55
CA ALA A 460 -4.61 21.42 -22.64
C ALA A 460 -5.48 22.68 -22.67
N SER A 461 -5.93 23.08 -23.86
CA SER A 461 -6.69 24.32 -24.05
C SER A 461 -8.02 24.36 -23.28
N ASP A 462 -8.53 23.21 -22.85
CA ASP A 462 -9.76 23.04 -22.08
C ASP A 462 -9.55 22.93 -20.56
N LYS A 463 -8.32 23.14 -20.08
CA LYS A 463 -7.94 23.03 -18.66
C LYS A 463 -7.22 24.28 -18.14
N SER A 464 -7.41 24.58 -16.86
CA SER A 464 -6.64 25.59 -16.14
C SER A 464 -5.36 25.02 -15.54
N GLU A 465 -5.30 23.72 -15.30
CA GLU A 465 -4.16 23.02 -14.72
C GLU A 465 -4.08 21.57 -15.20
N VAL A 466 -2.89 20.99 -15.11
CA VAL A 466 -2.65 19.55 -15.29
C VAL A 466 -1.71 19.08 -14.18
N ASN A 467 -2.19 18.14 -13.38
CA ASN A 467 -1.51 17.48 -12.28
C ASN A 467 -2.04 16.03 -12.13
N GLU A 468 -1.45 15.25 -11.22
CA GLU A 468 -1.85 13.85 -10.99
C GLU A 468 -3.34 13.69 -10.61
N PHE A 469 -3.92 14.62 -9.85
CA PHE A 469 -5.36 14.62 -9.54
C PHE A 469 -6.22 14.78 -10.80
N THR A 470 -5.88 15.75 -11.66
CA THR A 470 -6.62 15.97 -12.91
C THR A 470 -6.47 14.83 -13.92
N LEU A 471 -5.32 14.14 -13.94
CA LEU A 471 -5.12 12.96 -14.78
C LEU A 471 -5.95 11.80 -14.28
N LEU A 472 -6.01 11.59 -12.96
CA LEU A 472 -6.87 10.57 -12.39
C LEU A 472 -8.36 10.91 -12.60
N GLN A 473 -8.73 12.19 -12.52
CA GLN A 473 -10.10 12.62 -12.82
C GLN A 473 -10.45 12.38 -14.29
N ASP A 474 -9.51 12.56 -15.23
CA ASP A 474 -9.75 12.20 -16.63
C ASP A 474 -10.00 10.70 -16.80
N MET A 475 -9.21 9.85 -16.15
CA MET A 475 -9.40 8.40 -16.17
C MET A 475 -10.77 7.99 -15.58
N LEU A 476 -11.16 8.61 -14.47
CA LEU A 476 -12.45 8.40 -13.84
C LEU A 476 -13.60 8.86 -14.77
N ASP A 477 -13.46 10.03 -15.39
CA ASP A 477 -14.44 10.55 -16.33
C ASP A 477 -14.62 9.62 -17.54
N GLU A 478 -13.54 9.01 -18.05
CA GLU A 478 -13.57 8.03 -19.14
C GLU A 478 -14.30 6.75 -18.73
N GLN A 479 -13.98 6.19 -17.56
CA GLN A 479 -14.69 5.03 -17.00
C GLN A 479 -16.19 5.31 -16.83
N LEU A 480 -16.54 6.46 -16.27
CA LEU A 480 -17.92 6.90 -16.13
C LEU A 480 -18.60 7.07 -17.49
N ASN A 481 -17.94 7.71 -18.46
CA ASN A 481 -18.47 7.89 -19.81
C ASN A 481 -18.80 6.56 -20.48
N GLU A 482 -17.92 5.56 -20.36
CA GLU A 482 -18.16 4.20 -20.88
C GLU A 482 -19.42 3.58 -20.26
N THR A 483 -19.62 3.72 -18.95
CA THR A 483 -20.80 3.18 -18.26
C THR A 483 -22.09 3.94 -18.54
N MET A 484 -22.04 5.28 -18.59
CA MET A 484 -23.21 6.14 -18.81
C MET A 484 -23.68 6.12 -20.27
N SER A 485 -22.77 5.86 -21.22
CA SER A 485 -23.08 5.79 -22.65
C SER A 485 -23.79 4.50 -23.07
N GLU A 486 -23.80 3.47 -22.22
CA GLU A 486 -24.49 2.22 -22.53
C GLU A 486 -25.99 2.44 -22.80
N ASN A 487 -26.56 1.58 -23.65
CA ASN A 487 -27.99 1.53 -23.87
C ASN A 487 -28.74 1.25 -22.54
N LEU A 488 -30.00 1.68 -22.47
CA LEU A 488 -30.84 1.29 -21.34
C LEU A 488 -31.09 -0.20 -21.44
N SER A 489 -30.86 -0.89 -20.34
CA SER A 489 -31.18 -2.30 -20.17
C SER A 489 -32.50 -2.44 -19.40
N GLU A 490 -33.24 -3.52 -19.66
CA GLU A 490 -34.39 -3.88 -18.81
C GLU A 490 -33.95 -4.15 -17.36
N LYS A 491 -32.69 -4.56 -17.16
CA LYS A 491 -32.07 -4.78 -15.85
C LYS A 491 -31.66 -3.49 -15.13
N ASP A 492 -31.69 -2.33 -15.81
CA ASP A 492 -31.35 -1.07 -15.16
C ASP A 492 -32.46 -0.67 -14.18
N ILE A 493 -32.11 -0.55 -12.90
CA ILE A 493 -32.98 0.04 -11.87
C ILE A 493 -33.21 1.53 -12.15
N THR A 494 -34.31 2.09 -11.63
CA THR A 494 -34.73 3.48 -11.89
C THR A 494 -33.59 4.50 -11.71
N PRO A 495 -32.79 4.48 -10.61
CA PRO A 495 -31.67 5.40 -10.44
C PRO A 495 -30.63 5.36 -11.58
N LEU A 496 -30.32 4.18 -12.13
CA LEU A 496 -29.36 4.06 -13.23
C LEU A 496 -29.94 4.59 -14.54
N LYS A 497 -31.26 4.45 -14.73
CA LYS A 497 -31.99 5.06 -15.85
C LYS A 497 -31.95 6.59 -15.77
N LEU A 498 -32.07 7.16 -14.57
CA LEU A 498 -31.96 8.62 -14.35
C LEU A 498 -30.59 9.16 -14.79
N VAL A 499 -29.50 8.48 -14.37
CA VAL A 499 -28.12 8.83 -14.77
C VAL A 499 -27.97 8.80 -16.28
N LYS A 500 -28.33 7.67 -16.92
CA LYS A 500 -28.21 7.52 -18.38
C LYS A 500 -29.08 8.52 -19.14
N ASN A 501 -30.30 8.81 -18.68
CA ASN A 501 -31.18 9.79 -19.32
C ASN A 501 -30.64 11.21 -19.20
N PHE A 502 -30.20 11.64 -18.02
CA PHE A 502 -29.63 12.97 -17.83
C PHE A 502 -28.36 13.19 -18.65
N PHE A 503 -27.50 12.17 -18.68
CA PHE A 503 -26.30 12.15 -19.51
C PHE A 503 -26.62 12.31 -21.00
N ARG A 504 -27.61 11.56 -21.53
CA ARG A 504 -28.07 11.70 -22.93
C ARG A 504 -28.71 13.05 -23.23
N ALA A 505 -29.53 13.58 -22.32
CA ALA A 505 -30.12 14.91 -22.47
C ALA A 505 -29.03 15.98 -22.59
N CYS A 506 -27.95 15.84 -21.83
CA CYS A 506 -26.79 16.72 -21.94
C CYS A 506 -26.06 16.58 -23.28
N LEU A 507 -25.90 15.35 -23.80
CA LEU A 507 -25.22 15.11 -25.08
C LEU A 507 -25.96 15.68 -26.29
N ASP A 508 -27.29 15.75 -26.26
CA ASP A 508 -28.14 16.22 -27.36
C ASP A 508 -28.06 17.75 -27.58
N LYS A 509 -26.93 18.18 -28.15
CA LYS A 509 -26.68 19.57 -28.54
C LYS A 509 -27.72 20.11 -29.52
N GLU A 510 -28.26 19.27 -30.41
CA GLU A 510 -29.23 19.69 -31.42
C GLU A 510 -30.52 20.14 -30.75
N THR A 511 -31.04 19.35 -29.81
CA THR A 511 -32.23 19.73 -29.05
C THR A 511 -31.97 20.97 -28.18
N ILE A 512 -30.83 21.05 -27.50
CA ILE A 512 -30.47 22.22 -26.68
C ILE A 512 -30.41 23.50 -27.53
N ASN A 513 -29.73 23.47 -28.67
CA ASN A 513 -29.63 24.62 -29.58
C ASN A 513 -30.99 24.99 -30.20
N ARG A 514 -31.84 24.00 -30.50
CA ARG A 514 -33.21 24.24 -31.00
C ARG A 514 -34.10 24.87 -29.94
N ILE A 515 -33.96 24.49 -28.67
CA ILE A 515 -34.68 25.12 -27.55
C ILE A 515 -34.20 26.56 -27.37
N GLY A 516 -32.88 26.77 -27.41
CA GLY A 516 -32.26 28.08 -27.23
C GLY A 516 -32.52 28.63 -25.83
N LEU A 517 -32.94 29.89 -25.76
CA LEU A 517 -33.27 30.57 -24.51
C LEU A 517 -34.69 30.33 -24.00
N ARG A 518 -35.55 29.64 -24.78
CA ARG A 518 -37.01 29.58 -24.50
C ARG A 518 -37.35 29.11 -23.09
N ASP A 519 -36.74 28.02 -22.64
CA ASP A 519 -37.05 27.44 -21.32
C ASP A 519 -36.58 28.34 -20.18
N VAL A 520 -35.41 28.98 -20.30
CA VAL A 520 -34.90 29.90 -19.26
C VAL A 520 -35.67 31.21 -19.24
N GLU A 521 -36.04 31.75 -20.40
CA GLU A 521 -36.87 32.94 -20.51
C GLU A 521 -38.27 32.74 -19.93
N GLU A 522 -38.88 31.58 -20.13
CA GLU A 522 -40.16 31.24 -19.52
C GLU A 522 -40.06 31.33 -17.99
N LYS A 523 -38.98 30.77 -17.41
CA LYS A 523 -38.72 30.86 -15.96
C LYS A 523 -38.40 32.28 -15.52
N MET A 524 -37.62 33.04 -16.28
CA MET A 524 -37.36 34.45 -15.95
C MET A 524 -38.65 35.29 -15.98
N LYS A 525 -39.56 35.04 -16.91
CA LYS A 525 -40.89 35.69 -16.96
C LYS A 525 -41.75 35.30 -15.76
N PHE A 526 -41.76 34.03 -15.36
CA PHE A 526 -42.39 33.58 -14.11
C PHE A 526 -41.84 34.31 -12.88
N LEU A 527 -40.53 34.59 -12.86
CA LEU A 527 -39.86 35.35 -11.81
C LEU A 527 -40.04 36.88 -11.93
N GLY A 528 -40.86 37.37 -12.87
CA GLY A 528 -41.21 38.79 -13.00
C GLY A 528 -40.52 39.53 -14.15
N GLY A 529 -39.70 38.83 -14.96
CA GLY A 529 -38.98 39.40 -16.11
C GLY A 529 -37.71 40.16 -15.74
N TRP A 530 -36.78 40.26 -16.68
CA TRP A 530 -35.51 40.99 -16.53
C TRP A 530 -35.68 42.46 -16.95
N PRO A 531 -35.56 43.44 -16.03
CA PRO A 531 -35.87 44.85 -16.31
C PRO A 531 -35.15 45.45 -17.52
N VAL A 532 -33.88 45.11 -17.71
CA VAL A 532 -33.05 45.59 -18.82
C VAL A 532 -33.60 45.22 -20.21
N ILE A 533 -34.52 44.25 -20.29
CA ILE A 533 -35.19 43.81 -21.52
C ILE A 533 -36.55 44.50 -21.61
N LYS A 534 -36.66 45.53 -22.46
CA LYS A 534 -37.86 46.39 -22.56
C LYS A 534 -39.12 45.61 -22.94
N GLU A 535 -38.98 44.57 -23.75
CA GLU A 535 -40.05 43.69 -24.21
C GLU A 535 -40.75 42.97 -23.04
N HIS A 536 -40.04 42.76 -21.93
CA HIS A 536 -40.62 42.16 -20.72
C HIS A 536 -41.63 43.07 -20.02
N LYS A 537 -41.70 44.36 -20.37
CA LYS A 537 -42.63 45.34 -19.78
C LYS A 537 -42.60 45.30 -18.25
N TRP A 538 -41.39 45.25 -17.70
CA TRP A 538 -41.17 45.11 -16.25
C TRP A 538 -41.84 46.28 -15.51
N ASN A 539 -42.52 45.94 -14.40
CA ASN A 539 -43.31 46.91 -13.64
C ASN A 539 -42.87 46.92 -12.18
N GLU A 540 -42.19 48.00 -11.80
CA GLU A 540 -41.65 48.23 -10.47
C GLU A 540 -42.68 48.10 -9.34
N LYS A 541 -43.93 48.53 -9.58
CA LYS A 541 -44.99 48.49 -8.58
C LYS A 541 -45.51 47.07 -8.32
N LYS A 542 -45.40 46.20 -9.32
CA LYS A 542 -45.83 44.79 -9.23
C LYS A 542 -44.71 43.85 -8.78
N TRP A 543 -43.47 44.33 -8.80
CA TRP A 543 -42.30 43.53 -8.47
C TRP A 543 -41.83 43.74 -7.02
N SER A 544 -41.41 42.64 -6.42
CA SER A 544 -40.89 42.55 -5.05
C SER A 544 -39.75 41.54 -5.03
N TRP A 545 -38.58 41.96 -4.57
CA TRP A 545 -37.42 41.06 -4.44
C TRP A 545 -37.72 39.92 -3.45
N GLN A 546 -38.57 40.15 -2.46
CA GLN A 546 -39.02 39.15 -1.49
C GLN A 546 -39.79 38.01 -2.16
N GLN A 547 -40.74 38.37 -3.03
CA GLN A 547 -41.50 37.38 -3.81
C GLN A 547 -40.59 36.68 -4.83
N PHE A 548 -39.66 37.39 -5.45
CA PHE A 548 -38.65 36.79 -6.33
C PHE A 548 -37.90 35.68 -5.59
N VAL A 549 -37.35 35.98 -4.41
CA VAL A 549 -36.56 35.05 -3.59
C VAL A 549 -37.37 33.80 -3.19
N GLN A 550 -38.67 33.93 -2.93
CA GLN A 550 -39.55 32.78 -2.69
C GLN A 550 -39.80 31.95 -3.96
N ASN A 551 -39.95 32.62 -5.10
CA ASN A 551 -40.28 31.97 -6.37
C ASN A 551 -39.08 31.33 -7.10
N VAL A 552 -37.85 31.77 -6.81
CA VAL A 552 -36.59 31.23 -7.41
C VAL A 552 -36.49 29.72 -7.21
N GLU A 553 -36.71 29.25 -5.98
CA GLU A 553 -36.66 27.82 -5.66
C GLU A 553 -37.87 27.07 -6.25
N LEU A 554 -39.06 27.68 -6.25
CA LEU A 554 -40.24 27.10 -6.92
C LEU A 554 -40.00 26.91 -8.42
N ALA A 555 -39.22 27.81 -9.02
CA ALA A 555 -38.77 27.72 -10.40
C ALA A 555 -37.67 26.67 -10.62
N GLY A 556 -37.05 26.14 -9.56
CA GLY A 556 -36.01 25.11 -9.59
C GLY A 556 -34.57 25.65 -9.62
N PHE A 557 -34.37 26.93 -9.29
CA PHE A 557 -33.05 27.54 -9.14
C PHE A 557 -32.65 27.61 -7.66
N LYS A 558 -31.36 27.54 -7.36
CA LYS A 558 -30.86 27.74 -5.99
C LYS A 558 -30.72 29.22 -5.67
N GLN A 559 -31.38 29.68 -4.60
CA GLN A 559 -31.26 31.04 -4.11
C GLN A 559 -30.03 31.18 -3.20
N ASN A 560 -29.01 31.92 -3.64
CA ASN A 560 -27.83 32.29 -2.82
C ASN A 560 -27.30 33.70 -3.12
N PHE A 561 -28.11 34.54 -3.78
CA PHE A 561 -27.63 35.79 -4.39
C PHE A 561 -27.62 37.00 -3.44
N LEU A 562 -28.62 37.11 -2.55
CA LEU A 562 -28.72 38.22 -1.58
C LEU A 562 -28.35 37.80 -0.16
N PHE A 563 -28.50 36.50 0.12
CA PHE A 563 -28.06 35.81 1.32
C PHE A 563 -28.05 34.31 0.99
N GLY A 564 -27.24 33.55 1.73
CA GLY A 564 -27.29 32.09 1.75
C GLY A 564 -28.29 31.62 2.80
N PHE A 565 -29.05 30.57 2.48
CA PHE A 565 -29.95 29.90 3.40
C PHE A 565 -29.89 28.39 3.18
N GLY A 566 -29.89 27.61 4.24
CA GLY A 566 -29.84 26.16 4.14
C GLY A 566 -29.90 25.47 5.49
N LEU A 567 -29.54 24.20 5.51
CA LEU A 567 -29.46 23.38 6.70
C LEU A 567 -28.00 23.02 6.98
N THR A 568 -27.56 23.14 8.23
CA THR A 568 -26.22 22.71 8.64
C THR A 568 -26.30 21.90 9.93
N GLN A 569 -25.24 21.18 10.26
CA GLN A 569 -25.15 20.52 11.57
C GLN A 569 -24.90 21.59 12.65
N ASP A 570 -25.62 21.52 13.78
CA ASP A 570 -25.40 22.47 14.86
C ASP A 570 -23.98 22.28 15.43
N LEU A 571 -23.14 23.30 15.28
CA LEU A 571 -21.73 23.20 15.62
C LEU A 571 -21.50 22.91 17.11
N LYS A 572 -22.45 23.20 18.01
CA LYS A 572 -22.35 22.88 19.45
C LYS A 572 -23.23 21.72 19.90
N ASN A 573 -23.99 21.12 18.97
CA ASN A 573 -24.82 19.95 19.22
C ASN A 573 -24.87 19.09 17.97
N GLU A 574 -23.90 18.19 17.85
CA GLU A 574 -23.71 17.27 16.75
C GLU A 574 -24.93 16.39 16.46
N THR A 575 -25.85 16.23 17.42
CA THR A 575 -27.01 15.32 17.29
C THR A 575 -28.15 15.89 16.46
N ARG A 576 -28.11 17.18 16.09
CA ARG A 576 -29.20 17.86 15.36
C ARG A 576 -28.68 18.73 14.23
N LYS A 577 -29.56 19.00 13.26
CA LYS A 577 -29.36 20.03 12.24
C LYS A 577 -30.07 21.33 12.64
N ILE A 578 -29.51 22.47 12.24
CA ILE A 578 -30.04 23.81 12.49
C ILE A 578 -30.11 24.58 11.17
N LEU A 579 -31.11 25.45 11.02
CA LEU A 579 -31.18 26.37 9.90
C LEU A 579 -30.03 27.38 9.99
N ILE A 580 -29.42 27.70 8.86
CA ILE A 580 -28.34 28.68 8.77
C ILE A 580 -28.67 29.77 7.77
N VAL A 581 -28.33 31.01 8.12
CA VAL A 581 -28.36 32.19 7.26
C VAL A 581 -26.95 32.76 7.15
N ASP A 582 -26.43 32.85 5.93
CA ASP A 582 -25.06 33.29 5.64
C ASP A 582 -25.01 34.43 4.61
N GLN A 583 -23.87 35.10 4.49
CA GLN A 583 -23.65 36.16 3.53
C GLN A 583 -23.87 35.67 2.08
N PRO A 584 -24.20 36.55 1.13
CA PRO A 584 -24.43 36.15 -0.27
C PRO A 584 -23.18 35.58 -0.94
N ALA A 585 -23.40 34.66 -1.88
CA ALA A 585 -22.39 34.34 -2.88
C ALA A 585 -22.32 35.47 -3.91
N LEU A 586 -21.12 35.84 -4.36
CA LEU A 586 -20.90 36.86 -5.40
C LEU A 586 -20.67 36.20 -6.77
N GLY A 587 -20.94 36.90 -7.86
CA GLY A 587 -20.73 36.40 -9.22
C GLY A 587 -19.29 36.52 -9.72
N LEU A 588 -18.46 37.31 -9.05
CA LEU A 588 -17.00 37.35 -9.17
C LEU A 588 -16.39 37.30 -7.75
N ASN A 589 -15.17 36.78 -7.62
CA ASN A 589 -14.47 36.73 -6.33
C ASN A 589 -14.39 38.12 -5.68
N ARG A 590 -14.70 38.21 -4.38
CA ARG A 590 -14.65 39.42 -3.56
C ARG A 590 -13.35 40.20 -3.75
N GLU A 591 -12.22 39.52 -3.66
CA GLU A 591 -10.89 40.15 -3.74
C GLU A 591 -10.59 40.76 -5.11
N PHE A 592 -11.32 40.36 -6.16
CA PHE A 592 -11.26 41.01 -7.46
C PHE A 592 -12.21 42.19 -7.56
N LEU A 593 -13.45 42.04 -7.08
CA LEU A 593 -14.44 43.13 -7.04
C LEU A 593 -13.95 44.35 -6.25
N LEU A 594 -13.26 44.13 -5.13
CA LEU A 594 -12.71 45.20 -4.30
C LEU A 594 -11.58 46.00 -4.96
N LYS A 595 -10.97 45.48 -6.04
CA LYS A 595 -9.97 46.23 -6.83
C LYS A 595 -10.61 47.27 -7.76
N GLY A 596 -11.95 47.28 -7.85
CA GLY A 596 -12.72 48.27 -8.58
C GLY A 596 -12.72 48.07 -10.10
N TYR A 597 -13.39 49.01 -10.78
CA TYR A 597 -13.66 48.97 -12.21
C TYR A 597 -12.42 48.83 -13.09
N ASP A 598 -11.28 49.36 -12.67
CA ASP A 598 -10.08 49.36 -13.51
C ASP A 598 -9.35 48.03 -13.55
N TYR A 599 -9.65 47.14 -12.60
CA TYR A 599 -9.06 45.82 -12.56
C TYR A 599 -9.53 44.97 -13.74
N LYS A 600 -8.58 44.38 -14.46
CA LYS A 600 -8.82 43.61 -15.70
C LYS A 600 -9.97 42.62 -15.56
N LEU A 601 -10.00 41.82 -14.49
CA LEU A 601 -11.03 40.79 -14.31
C LEU A 601 -12.43 41.37 -14.05
N VAL A 602 -12.51 42.54 -13.40
CA VAL A 602 -13.78 43.25 -13.19
C VAL A 602 -14.31 43.84 -14.50
N LYS A 603 -13.43 44.40 -15.35
CA LYS A 603 -13.81 44.86 -16.70
C LYS A 603 -14.36 43.73 -17.56
N GLU A 604 -13.70 42.59 -17.55
CA GLU A 604 -14.12 41.40 -18.31
C GLU A 604 -15.45 40.84 -17.79
N TYR A 605 -15.66 40.87 -16.48
CA TYR A 605 -16.94 40.51 -15.85
C TYR A 605 -18.08 41.46 -16.23
N HIS A 606 -17.83 42.77 -16.23
CA HIS A 606 -18.81 43.78 -16.65
C HIS A 606 -19.19 43.64 -18.12
N SER A 607 -18.19 43.45 -18.98
CA SER A 607 -18.40 43.17 -20.40
C SER A 607 -19.28 41.93 -20.59
N PHE A 608 -19.05 40.88 -19.79
CA PHE A 608 -19.86 39.68 -19.83
C PHE A 608 -21.31 39.92 -19.40
N GLN A 609 -21.55 40.75 -18.38
CA GLN A 609 -22.91 41.16 -17.99
C GLN A 609 -23.66 41.84 -19.14
N ILE A 610 -23.01 42.80 -19.80
CA ILE A 610 -23.59 43.57 -20.91
C ILE A 610 -23.95 42.64 -22.08
N ASP A 611 -22.99 41.84 -22.53
CA ASP A 611 -23.19 40.97 -23.69
C ASP A 611 -24.27 39.91 -23.43
N MET A 612 -24.35 39.40 -22.21
CA MET A 612 -25.41 38.49 -21.83
C MET A 612 -26.79 39.17 -21.82
N ALA A 613 -26.91 40.39 -21.28
CA ALA A 613 -28.17 41.13 -21.34
C ALA A 613 -28.63 41.34 -22.79
N VAL A 614 -27.69 41.69 -23.68
CA VAL A 614 -27.96 41.86 -25.12
C VAL A 614 -28.36 40.55 -25.79
N LEU A 615 -27.69 39.44 -25.48
CA LEU A 615 -28.04 38.12 -26.01
C LEU A 615 -29.43 37.65 -25.59
N TYR A 616 -29.92 38.11 -24.43
CA TYR A 616 -31.29 37.86 -23.96
C TYR A 616 -32.32 38.87 -24.51
N GLY A 617 -31.89 39.88 -25.28
CA GLY A 617 -32.78 40.81 -25.99
C GLY A 617 -32.77 42.26 -25.51
N ALA A 618 -31.88 42.65 -24.59
CA ALA A 618 -31.72 44.06 -24.23
C ALA A 618 -31.09 44.87 -25.37
N ASP A 619 -31.44 46.15 -25.50
CA ASP A 619 -30.67 47.06 -26.35
C ASP A 619 -29.32 47.42 -25.71
N GLN A 620 -28.31 47.69 -26.55
CA GLN A 620 -26.94 47.93 -26.13
C GLN A 620 -26.80 49.07 -25.11
N GLU A 621 -27.54 50.16 -25.29
CA GLU A 621 -27.47 51.35 -24.43
C GLU A 621 -28.02 51.03 -23.04
N SER A 622 -29.19 50.39 -22.96
CA SER A 622 -29.81 49.97 -21.70
C SER A 622 -28.95 48.93 -20.99
N ALA A 623 -28.39 47.96 -21.73
CA ALA A 623 -27.47 46.97 -21.19
C ALA A 623 -26.21 47.61 -20.57
N GLN A 624 -25.57 48.55 -21.26
CA GLN A 624 -24.40 49.25 -20.73
C GLN A 624 -24.69 50.02 -19.45
N LYS A 625 -25.80 50.77 -19.44
CA LYS A 625 -26.20 51.57 -18.29
C LYS A 625 -26.59 50.71 -17.09
N GLU A 626 -27.55 49.79 -17.28
CA GLU A 626 -28.13 49.04 -16.18
C GLU A 626 -27.16 47.97 -15.64
N MET A 627 -26.35 47.33 -16.48
CA MET A 627 -25.34 46.38 -15.98
C MET A 627 -24.21 47.10 -15.23
N LYS A 628 -23.95 48.39 -15.50
CA LYS A 628 -23.05 49.18 -14.66
C LYS A 628 -23.62 49.34 -13.25
N GLU A 629 -24.90 49.69 -13.13
CA GLU A 629 -25.59 49.81 -11.83
C GLU A 629 -25.60 48.47 -11.06
N VAL A 630 -25.79 47.35 -11.78
CA VAL A 630 -25.69 46.00 -11.21
C VAL A 630 -24.29 45.72 -10.65
N LEU A 631 -23.23 46.09 -11.38
CA LEU A 631 -21.87 45.90 -10.92
C LEU A 631 -21.54 46.82 -9.73
N ASP A 632 -21.98 48.07 -9.74
CA ASP A 632 -21.84 49.00 -8.60
C ASP A 632 -22.48 48.38 -7.34
N PHE A 633 -23.69 47.84 -7.48
CA PHE A 633 -24.40 47.14 -6.40
C PHE A 633 -23.64 45.89 -5.91
N GLU A 634 -23.10 45.08 -6.80
CA GLU A 634 -22.34 43.89 -6.42
C GLU A 634 -20.99 44.22 -5.75
N ILE A 635 -20.32 45.30 -6.16
CA ILE A 635 -19.13 45.83 -5.47
C ILE A 635 -19.51 46.33 -4.06
N ALA A 636 -20.66 46.99 -3.91
CA ALA A 636 -21.16 47.40 -2.59
C ALA A 636 -21.42 46.18 -1.69
N LEU A 637 -22.02 45.10 -2.24
CA LEU A 637 -22.16 43.83 -1.52
C LEU A 637 -20.81 43.25 -1.12
N ALA A 638 -19.83 43.20 -2.04
CA ALA A 638 -18.49 42.70 -1.77
C ALA A 638 -17.81 43.41 -0.59
N ASN A 639 -17.96 44.74 -0.50
CA ASN A 639 -17.44 45.56 0.60
C ASN A 639 -18.08 45.20 1.95
N ILE A 640 -19.37 44.85 1.96
CA ILE A 640 -20.10 44.47 3.18
C ILE A 640 -19.73 43.06 3.65
N THR A 641 -19.50 42.13 2.72
CA THR A 641 -19.16 40.73 3.05
C THR A 641 -17.79 40.60 3.71
N LYS A 642 -17.65 39.61 4.59
CA LYS A 642 -16.38 39.30 5.28
C LYS A 642 -15.41 38.54 4.38
N SER A 643 -14.12 38.77 4.58
CA SER A 643 -13.05 38.07 3.86
C SER A 643 -12.93 36.60 4.28
N LYS A 644 -12.11 35.81 3.58
CA LYS A 644 -11.86 34.41 3.96
C LYS A 644 -11.15 34.31 5.32
N GLU A 645 -10.22 35.23 5.59
CA GLU A 645 -9.46 35.33 6.85
C GLU A 645 -10.38 35.58 8.04
N GLU A 646 -11.28 36.56 7.92
CA GLU A 646 -12.23 36.92 8.98
C GLU A 646 -13.19 35.77 9.31
N ARG A 647 -13.48 34.93 8.31
CA ARG A 647 -14.38 33.77 8.41
C ARG A 647 -13.68 32.49 8.87
N ARG A 648 -12.35 32.45 9.00
CA ARG A 648 -11.67 31.29 9.61
C ARG A 648 -11.99 31.15 11.09
N ASP A 649 -12.43 32.20 11.79
CA ASP A 649 -12.79 32.05 13.20
C ASP A 649 -14.21 31.48 13.34
N ILE A 650 -14.35 30.14 13.31
CA ILE A 650 -15.65 29.47 13.34
C ILE A 650 -16.48 29.79 14.60
N THR A 651 -15.82 30.18 15.69
CA THR A 651 -16.49 30.63 16.92
C THR A 651 -17.20 31.96 16.73
N LYS A 652 -16.66 32.86 15.89
CA LYS A 652 -17.32 34.12 15.52
C LYS A 652 -18.46 33.93 14.52
N LEU A 653 -18.44 32.82 13.77
CA LEU A 653 -19.55 32.46 12.86
C LEU A 653 -20.75 31.87 13.59
N TYR A 654 -20.55 31.29 14.78
CA TYR A 654 -21.61 30.65 15.55
C TYR A 654 -22.40 31.67 16.39
N ASN A 655 -23.34 32.37 15.75
CA ASN A 655 -24.28 33.25 16.45
C ASN A 655 -25.69 32.68 16.34
N LEU A 656 -26.35 32.47 17.47
CA LEU A 656 -27.74 32.01 17.50
C LEU A 656 -28.67 33.21 17.58
N ILE A 657 -29.77 33.14 16.83
CA ILE A 657 -30.80 34.19 16.78
C ILE A 657 -32.16 33.53 16.59
N THR A 658 -33.24 34.17 17.07
CA THR A 658 -34.60 33.71 16.75
C THR A 658 -35.05 34.25 15.40
N VAL A 659 -36.01 33.58 14.74
CA VAL A 659 -36.65 34.12 13.53
C VAL A 659 -37.25 35.51 13.79
N ARG A 660 -37.81 35.74 14.98
CA ARG A 660 -38.33 37.03 15.44
C ARG A 660 -37.25 38.12 15.47
N ASP A 661 -36.07 37.83 16.01
CA ASP A 661 -34.98 38.81 16.10
C ASP A 661 -34.34 39.04 14.73
N LEU A 662 -34.21 38.00 13.91
CA LEU A 662 -33.78 38.12 12.52
C LEU A 662 -34.70 39.06 11.73
N GLN A 663 -36.02 38.97 11.96
CA GLN A 663 -37.02 39.85 11.38
C GLN A 663 -36.83 41.33 11.79
N LEU A 664 -36.22 41.61 12.95
CA LEU A 664 -35.92 42.98 13.40
C LEU A 664 -34.67 43.55 12.72
N ILE A 665 -33.62 42.75 12.54
CA ILE A 665 -32.35 43.21 11.92
C ILE A 665 -32.44 43.29 10.39
N PHE A 666 -33.26 42.45 9.78
CA PHE A 666 -33.48 42.40 8.33
C PHE A 666 -34.99 42.32 8.03
N PRO A 667 -35.72 43.43 8.24
CA PRO A 667 -37.18 43.47 8.10
C PRO A 667 -37.67 43.34 6.66
N CYS A 668 -36.80 43.56 5.68
CA CYS A 668 -37.21 43.62 4.29
C CYS A 668 -37.67 42.27 3.71
N ILE A 669 -37.53 41.13 4.38
CA ILE A 669 -38.17 39.85 3.99
C ILE A 669 -38.99 39.29 5.15
N ASN A 670 -40.12 38.65 4.85
CA ASN A 670 -40.85 37.87 5.85
C ASN A 670 -40.14 36.52 6.02
N TRP A 671 -39.21 36.45 6.99
CA TRP A 671 -38.36 35.28 7.23
C TRP A 671 -39.16 34.03 7.58
N LEU A 672 -40.19 34.18 8.41
CA LEU A 672 -41.02 33.05 8.83
C LEU A 672 -41.75 32.42 7.64
N THR A 673 -42.35 33.24 6.77
CA THR A 673 -43.00 32.75 5.54
C THR A 673 -41.98 32.17 4.58
N TYR A 674 -40.84 32.83 4.41
CA TYR A 674 -39.77 32.36 3.53
C TYR A 674 -39.26 30.98 3.95
N MET A 675 -38.82 30.81 5.21
CA MET A 675 -38.29 29.53 5.70
C MET A 675 -39.33 28.41 5.65
N ASN A 676 -40.55 28.67 6.09
CA ASN A 676 -41.64 27.69 6.03
C ASN A 676 -42.10 27.31 4.62
N SER A 677 -41.65 28.02 3.58
CA SER A 677 -41.93 27.64 2.19
C SER A 677 -41.06 26.48 1.69
N PHE A 678 -39.93 26.22 2.36
CA PHE A 678 -38.99 25.13 2.03
C PHE A 678 -39.04 23.96 3.00
N ILE A 679 -39.49 24.22 4.23
CA ILE A 679 -39.61 23.21 5.28
C ILE A 679 -40.87 22.36 5.03
N PRO A 680 -40.80 21.02 5.17
CA PRO A 680 -41.96 20.15 5.04
C PRO A 680 -43.13 20.61 5.94
N PRO A 681 -44.41 20.51 5.48
CA PRO A 681 -45.56 21.02 6.21
C PRO A 681 -45.67 20.56 7.67
N GLU A 682 -45.27 19.32 7.95
CA GLU A 682 -45.27 18.68 9.27
C GLU A 682 -44.11 19.13 10.18
N LYS A 683 -43.11 19.83 9.64
CA LYS A 683 -41.92 20.32 10.36
C LYS A 683 -41.85 21.84 10.47
N LYS A 684 -42.94 22.55 10.12
CA LYS A 684 -43.01 24.01 10.15
C LYS A 684 -42.55 24.61 11.48
N ILE A 685 -41.95 25.77 11.36
CA ILE A 685 -41.36 26.55 12.44
C ILE A 685 -42.26 27.73 12.79
N ASP A 686 -42.10 28.28 13.99
CA ASP A 686 -42.72 29.53 14.41
C ASP A 686 -41.67 30.66 14.52
N LYS A 687 -42.10 31.83 15.00
CA LYS A 687 -41.23 33.01 15.14
C LYS A 687 -40.14 32.86 16.20
N ASP A 688 -40.26 31.89 17.11
CA ASP A 688 -39.35 31.67 18.23
C ASP A 688 -38.34 30.54 17.93
N GLU A 689 -38.40 29.95 16.74
CA GLU A 689 -37.39 29.02 16.22
C GLU A 689 -36.01 29.68 16.22
N ILE A 690 -35.01 28.92 16.66
CA ILE A 690 -33.61 29.35 16.76
C ILE A 690 -32.86 28.89 15.51
N LEU A 691 -32.09 29.80 14.92
CA LEU A 691 -31.24 29.55 13.77
C LEU A 691 -29.83 30.10 13.98
N MET A 692 -28.88 29.63 13.18
CA MET A 692 -27.52 30.15 13.13
C MET A 692 -27.40 31.27 12.09
N ILE A 693 -26.79 32.39 12.48
CA ILE A 693 -26.46 33.51 11.60
C ILE A 693 -24.96 33.78 11.66
N THR A 694 -24.29 33.82 10.52
CA THR A 694 -22.82 33.91 10.50
C THR A 694 -22.29 35.28 10.95
N HIS A 695 -22.93 36.37 10.51
CA HIS A 695 -22.54 37.74 10.84
C HIS A 695 -23.75 38.68 10.87
N GLN A 696 -24.25 39.06 12.05
CA GLN A 696 -25.42 39.94 12.16
C GLN A 696 -25.19 41.34 11.56
N ASP A 697 -23.99 41.90 11.71
CA ASP A 697 -23.60 43.21 11.20
C ASP A 697 -23.64 43.28 9.66
N VAL A 698 -23.30 42.18 8.99
CA VAL A 698 -23.40 42.04 7.53
C VAL A 698 -24.85 42.18 7.08
N PHE A 699 -25.80 41.53 7.77
CA PHE A 699 -27.21 41.58 7.41
C PHE A 699 -27.86 42.95 7.66
N VAL A 700 -27.45 43.66 8.72
CA VAL A 700 -27.88 45.05 8.95
C VAL A 700 -27.44 45.93 7.78
N GLN A 701 -26.20 45.78 7.32
CA GLN A 701 -25.66 46.54 6.19
C GLN A 701 -26.29 46.15 4.85
N ILE A 702 -26.53 44.86 4.59
CA ILE A 702 -27.25 44.39 3.40
C ILE A 702 -28.67 44.95 3.39
N ASN A 703 -29.38 44.92 4.53
CA ASN A 703 -30.72 45.48 4.64
C ASN A 703 -30.73 46.98 4.30
N LYS A 704 -29.75 47.74 4.79
CA LYS A 704 -29.59 49.16 4.43
C LYS A 704 -29.32 49.33 2.93
N LEU A 705 -28.37 48.58 2.37
CA LEU A 705 -28.03 48.62 0.95
C LEU A 705 -29.27 48.34 0.08
N LEU A 706 -30.07 47.33 0.42
CA LEU A 706 -31.30 47.00 -0.30
C LEU A 706 -32.37 48.09 -0.20
N ALA A 707 -32.48 48.77 0.94
CA ALA A 707 -33.41 49.88 1.12
C ALA A 707 -33.01 51.12 0.29
N ASP A 708 -31.70 51.37 0.18
CA ASP A 708 -31.15 52.52 -0.54
C ASP A 708 -31.01 52.27 -2.06
N THR A 709 -31.16 51.02 -2.51
CA THR A 709 -30.98 50.63 -3.91
C THR A 709 -32.31 50.63 -4.68
N PRO A 710 -32.40 51.25 -5.88
CA PRO A 710 -33.58 51.19 -6.72
C PRO A 710 -33.99 49.75 -7.07
N LYS A 711 -35.29 49.47 -7.10
CA LYS A 711 -35.82 48.10 -7.31
C LYS A 711 -35.37 47.46 -8.62
N HIS A 712 -35.24 48.24 -9.70
CA HIS A 712 -34.82 47.71 -11.00
C HIS A 712 -33.37 47.20 -10.95
N VAL A 713 -32.48 47.85 -10.19
CA VAL A 713 -31.10 47.38 -9.98
C VAL A 713 -31.08 46.04 -9.26
N ILE A 714 -31.85 45.90 -8.17
CA ILE A 714 -31.96 44.64 -7.42
C ILE A 714 -32.52 43.53 -8.31
N ALA A 715 -33.57 43.83 -9.08
CA ALA A 715 -34.18 42.88 -10.02
C ALA A 715 -33.20 42.47 -11.13
N ASN A 716 -32.46 43.41 -11.71
CA ASN A 716 -31.43 43.14 -12.71
C ASN A 716 -30.29 42.30 -12.14
N TYR A 717 -29.84 42.59 -10.92
CA TYR A 717 -28.82 41.79 -10.24
C TYR A 717 -29.28 40.34 -10.08
N GLN A 718 -30.49 40.13 -9.56
CA GLN A 718 -31.02 38.79 -9.36
C GLN A 718 -31.19 38.02 -10.69
N MET A 719 -31.69 38.67 -11.74
CA MET A 719 -31.82 38.06 -13.07
C MET A 719 -30.47 37.79 -13.73
N TRP A 720 -29.50 38.70 -13.55
CA TRP A 720 -28.12 38.48 -13.96
C TRP A 720 -27.54 37.24 -13.28
N ARG A 721 -27.76 37.07 -11.98
CA ARG A 721 -27.26 35.90 -11.24
C ARG A 721 -27.91 34.59 -11.71
N ILE A 722 -29.19 34.61 -12.09
CA ILE A 722 -29.84 33.48 -12.79
C ILE A 722 -29.16 33.21 -14.14
N ALA A 723 -29.03 34.23 -15.00
CA ALA A 723 -28.39 34.10 -16.31
C ALA A 723 -26.96 33.57 -16.23
N LEU A 724 -26.19 34.05 -15.25
CA LEU A 724 -24.84 33.58 -14.95
C LEU A 724 -24.84 32.10 -14.58
N SER A 725 -25.73 31.68 -13.66
CA SER A 725 -25.80 30.30 -13.16
C SER A 725 -26.24 29.28 -14.21
N THR A 726 -27.01 29.70 -15.22
CA THR A 726 -27.52 28.82 -16.28
C THR A 726 -26.71 28.86 -17.56
N SER A 727 -25.80 29.83 -17.72
CA SER A 727 -25.07 30.09 -18.96
C SER A 727 -24.33 28.88 -19.56
N SER A 728 -23.91 27.91 -18.75
CA SER A 728 -23.24 26.69 -19.22
C SER A 728 -24.19 25.60 -19.75
N LEU A 729 -25.50 25.73 -19.53
CA LEU A 729 -26.51 24.71 -19.83
C LEU A 729 -27.31 24.98 -21.12
N LEU A 730 -27.12 26.16 -21.72
CA LEU A 730 -27.94 26.68 -22.81
C LEU A 730 -27.28 26.44 -24.18
N ASP A 731 -27.76 27.14 -25.21
CA ASP A 731 -27.26 27.03 -26.57
C ASP A 731 -25.81 27.51 -26.74
N ASP A 732 -25.23 27.16 -27.89
CA ASP A 732 -23.85 27.44 -28.22
C ASP A 732 -23.54 28.96 -28.22
N LYS A 733 -24.49 29.86 -28.54
CA LYS A 733 -24.25 31.32 -28.55
C LYS A 733 -23.95 31.83 -27.14
N ILE A 734 -24.76 31.44 -26.16
CA ILE A 734 -24.54 31.80 -24.76
C ILE A 734 -23.23 31.20 -24.24
N ARG A 735 -23.00 29.92 -24.55
CA ARG A 735 -21.83 29.19 -24.07
C ARG A 735 -20.53 29.77 -24.63
N GLU A 736 -20.49 30.13 -25.92
CA GLU A 736 -19.35 30.79 -26.55
C GLU A 736 -19.02 32.11 -25.87
N ARG A 737 -20.04 32.94 -25.56
CA ARG A 737 -19.78 34.19 -24.86
C ARG A 737 -19.24 33.97 -23.44
N ARG A 738 -19.78 32.97 -22.74
CA ARG A 738 -19.27 32.56 -21.43
C ARG A 738 -17.82 32.07 -21.51
N LEU A 739 -17.43 31.36 -22.56
CA LEU A 739 -16.07 30.87 -22.74
C LEU A 739 -15.05 32.01 -22.84
N ILE A 740 -15.40 33.10 -23.54
CA ILE A 740 -14.56 34.31 -23.63
C ILE A 740 -14.30 34.89 -22.23
N TYR A 741 -15.35 35.00 -21.41
CA TYR A 741 -15.22 35.44 -20.03
C TYR A 741 -14.36 34.48 -19.20
N MET A 742 -14.61 33.17 -19.29
CA MET A 742 -13.83 32.16 -18.58
C MET A 742 -12.35 32.21 -18.98
N LYS A 743 -12.03 32.43 -20.26
CA LYS A 743 -10.64 32.58 -20.73
C LYS A 743 -9.91 33.71 -20.00
N SER A 744 -10.60 34.83 -19.74
CA SER A 744 -10.04 35.95 -18.99
C SER A 744 -9.79 35.63 -17.51
N ILE A 745 -10.63 34.78 -16.89
CA ILE A 745 -10.55 34.44 -15.46
C ILE A 745 -9.60 33.27 -15.19
N THR A 746 -9.71 32.19 -15.97
CA THR A 746 -9.03 30.90 -15.70
C THR A 746 -7.99 30.52 -16.75
N GLY A 747 -7.90 31.25 -17.86
CA GLY A 747 -7.01 30.92 -18.97
C GLY A 747 -7.49 29.76 -19.86
N VAL A 748 -8.68 29.20 -19.59
CA VAL A 748 -9.27 28.12 -20.40
C VAL A 748 -9.72 28.68 -21.75
N GLU A 749 -9.20 28.12 -22.84
CA GLU A 749 -9.43 28.63 -24.20
C GLU A 749 -10.59 27.94 -24.94
N LYS A 750 -10.94 26.71 -24.55
CA LYS A 750 -12.01 25.89 -25.14
C LYS A 750 -12.79 25.13 -24.07
N TYR A 751 -14.02 24.73 -24.38
CA TYR A 751 -14.72 23.77 -23.51
C TYR A 751 -14.12 22.38 -23.63
N LYS A 752 -14.23 21.60 -22.55
CA LYS A 752 -13.97 20.16 -22.58
C LYS A 752 -14.86 19.49 -23.64
N PRO A 753 -14.48 18.31 -24.16
CA PRO A 753 -15.37 17.51 -24.98
C PRO A 753 -16.74 17.35 -24.32
N ARG A 754 -17.83 17.45 -25.11
CA ARG A 754 -19.19 17.52 -24.57
C ARG A 754 -19.52 16.37 -23.63
N TRP A 755 -19.07 15.15 -23.96
CA TRP A 755 -19.27 13.98 -23.10
C TRP A 755 -18.65 14.17 -21.72
N LYS A 756 -17.47 14.79 -21.60
CA LYS A 756 -16.78 15.02 -20.33
C LYS A 756 -17.50 16.08 -19.49
N GLU A 757 -18.03 17.13 -20.13
CA GLU A 757 -18.94 18.07 -19.47
C GLU A 757 -20.19 17.35 -18.95
N CYS A 758 -20.76 16.44 -19.75
CA CYS A 758 -21.97 15.71 -19.38
C CYS A 758 -21.75 14.69 -18.27
N VAL A 759 -20.58 14.04 -18.20
CA VAL A 759 -20.18 13.22 -17.05
C VAL A 759 -20.14 14.11 -15.81
N SER A 760 -19.42 15.24 -15.86
CA SER A 760 -19.30 16.17 -14.73
C SER A 760 -20.65 16.72 -14.25
N TRP A 761 -21.56 17.07 -15.16
CA TRP A 761 -22.91 17.48 -14.79
C TRP A 761 -23.70 16.34 -14.15
N THR A 762 -23.59 15.14 -14.71
CA THR A 762 -24.34 13.98 -14.21
C THR A 762 -23.88 13.57 -12.82
N THR A 763 -22.56 13.50 -12.57
CA THR A 763 -22.03 13.22 -11.23
C THR A 763 -22.38 14.33 -10.24
N SER A 764 -22.41 15.59 -10.66
CA SER A 764 -22.76 16.72 -9.77
C SER A 764 -24.23 16.74 -9.32
N TYR A 765 -25.17 16.32 -10.19
CA TYR A 765 -26.61 16.35 -9.87
C TYR A 765 -27.20 15.00 -9.46
N LEU A 766 -26.53 13.89 -9.79
CA LEU A 766 -26.91 12.54 -9.41
C LEU A 766 -25.73 11.79 -8.75
N PRO A 767 -25.06 12.36 -7.74
CA PRO A 767 -23.80 11.83 -7.20
C PRO A 767 -23.92 10.39 -6.70
N ILE A 768 -24.98 10.08 -5.95
CA ILE A 768 -25.23 8.75 -5.38
C ILE A 768 -25.46 7.71 -6.49
N ALA A 769 -26.32 7.99 -7.46
CA ALA A 769 -26.60 7.07 -8.56
C ALA A 769 -25.40 6.89 -9.50
N SER A 770 -24.65 7.96 -9.81
CA SER A 770 -23.41 7.88 -10.58
C SER A 770 -22.33 7.09 -9.84
N SER A 771 -22.23 7.26 -8.53
CA SER A 771 -21.33 6.50 -7.68
C SER A 771 -21.67 5.02 -7.61
N ALA A 772 -22.96 4.68 -7.51
CA ALA A 772 -23.42 3.29 -7.61
C ALA A 772 -23.03 2.66 -8.95
N LEU A 773 -23.22 3.41 -10.06
CA LEU A 773 -22.83 2.95 -11.39
C LEU A 773 -21.32 2.66 -11.49
N TYR A 774 -20.50 3.61 -10.99
CA TYR A 774 -19.04 3.48 -10.97
C TYR A 774 -18.56 2.30 -10.12
N VAL A 775 -18.96 2.24 -8.85
CA VAL A 775 -18.49 1.23 -7.90
C VAL A 775 -18.83 -0.19 -8.36
N ARG A 776 -20.03 -0.38 -8.92
CA ARG A 776 -20.49 -1.70 -9.37
C ARG A 776 -19.68 -2.24 -10.55
N LYS A 777 -19.09 -1.37 -11.37
CA LYS A 777 -18.44 -1.76 -12.62
C LYS A 777 -16.91 -1.58 -12.62
N ASN A 778 -16.38 -0.63 -11.87
CA ASN A 778 -14.99 -0.19 -12.00
C ASN A 778 -14.15 -0.33 -10.72
N PHE A 779 -14.75 -0.57 -9.54
CA PHE A 779 -14.02 -0.57 -8.28
C PHE A 779 -13.85 -1.97 -7.66
N ASN A 780 -12.61 -2.31 -7.28
CA ASN A 780 -12.24 -3.60 -6.70
C ASN A 780 -12.41 -3.61 -5.17
N GLU A 781 -13.07 -4.62 -4.61
CA GLU A 781 -13.24 -4.77 -3.15
C GLU A 781 -11.92 -4.98 -2.41
N LYS A 782 -10.92 -5.64 -3.01
CA LYS A 782 -9.58 -5.77 -2.41
C LYS A 782 -8.97 -4.40 -2.10
N SER A 783 -9.11 -3.44 -3.02
CA SER A 783 -8.60 -2.08 -2.84
C SER A 783 -9.22 -1.37 -1.63
N LYS A 784 -10.51 -1.62 -1.34
CA LYS A 784 -11.18 -1.10 -0.14
C LYS A 784 -10.54 -1.64 1.14
N HIS A 785 -10.25 -2.94 1.18
CA HIS A 785 -9.67 -3.60 2.35
C HIS A 785 -8.25 -3.12 2.62
N ASP A 786 -7.39 -3.11 1.60
CA ASP A 786 -6.00 -2.70 1.73
C ASP A 786 -5.86 -1.20 2.08
N ALA A 787 -6.73 -0.34 1.52
CA ALA A 787 -6.79 1.07 1.90
C ALA A 787 -7.27 1.26 3.35
N LEU A 788 -8.21 0.44 3.82
CA LEU A 788 -8.68 0.48 5.21
C LEU A 788 -7.56 0.08 6.20
N GLU A 789 -6.75 -0.92 5.86
CA GLU A 789 -5.58 -1.30 6.67
C GLU A 789 -4.59 -0.12 6.77
N LEU A 790 -4.27 0.51 5.63
CA LEU A 790 -3.39 1.68 5.58
C LEU A 790 -3.92 2.84 6.45
N VAL A 791 -5.23 3.12 6.39
CA VAL A 791 -5.86 4.14 7.23
C VAL A 791 -5.73 3.84 8.71
N ASN A 792 -5.95 2.59 9.11
CA ASN A 792 -5.81 2.19 10.51
C ASN A 792 -4.36 2.36 10.98
N MET A 793 -3.38 1.94 10.18
CA MET A 793 -1.96 2.08 10.54
C MET A 793 -1.52 3.53 10.71
N ILE A 794 -1.98 4.43 9.84
CA ILE A 794 -1.64 5.85 9.92
C ILE A 794 -2.35 6.52 11.11
N ARG A 795 -3.60 6.14 11.40
CA ARG A 795 -4.31 6.61 12.61
C ARG A 795 -3.61 6.17 13.89
N ASP A 796 -3.14 4.92 13.93
CA ASP A 796 -2.42 4.39 15.09
C ASP A 796 -1.08 5.12 15.28
N GLU A 797 -0.34 5.40 14.20
CA GLU A 797 0.87 6.22 14.27
C GLU A 797 0.58 7.67 14.68
N PHE A 798 -0.54 8.25 14.25
CA PHE A 798 -0.95 9.57 14.73
C PHE A 798 -1.22 9.56 16.24
N ALA A 799 -1.88 8.52 16.75
CA ALA A 799 -2.07 8.35 18.19
C ALA A 799 -0.73 8.21 18.94
N ASP A 800 0.26 7.52 18.37
CA ASP A 800 1.60 7.44 18.93
C ASP A 800 2.37 8.76 18.86
N THR A 801 2.15 9.55 17.80
CA THR A 801 2.65 10.92 17.69
C THR A 801 2.09 11.78 18.82
N LEU A 802 0.77 11.74 19.04
CA LEU A 802 0.11 12.44 20.15
C LEU A 802 0.65 12.04 21.52
N LYS A 803 1.10 10.79 21.73
CA LYS A 803 1.71 10.35 23.00
C LYS A 803 3.10 10.96 23.23
N LYS A 804 3.84 11.26 22.17
CA LYS A 804 5.22 11.78 22.20
C LYS A 804 5.28 13.31 22.13
N THR A 805 4.18 13.99 21.81
CA THR A 805 4.13 15.45 21.68
C THR A 805 4.43 16.15 23.02
N GLU A 806 5.62 16.72 23.21
CA GLU A 806 6.09 17.27 24.50
C GLU A 806 5.40 18.58 24.91
N TRP A 807 4.94 19.38 23.95
CA TRP A 807 4.33 20.70 24.21
C TRP A 807 2.86 20.62 24.68
N MET A 808 2.30 19.41 24.79
CA MET A 808 0.92 19.14 25.15
C MET A 808 0.83 18.59 26.57
N ASP A 809 -0.01 19.21 27.41
CA ASP A 809 -0.30 18.70 28.75
C ASP A 809 -1.05 17.36 28.73
N GLN A 810 -0.95 16.60 29.82
CA GLN A 810 -1.52 15.25 29.92
C GLN A 810 -3.05 15.22 29.73
N LYS A 811 -3.78 16.21 30.23
CA LYS A 811 -5.25 16.25 30.14
C LYS A 811 -5.72 16.56 28.72
N THR A 812 -5.03 17.47 28.02
CA THR A 812 -5.30 17.72 26.60
C THR A 812 -4.90 16.50 25.75
N ARG A 813 -3.79 15.83 26.08
CA ARG A 813 -3.32 14.60 25.42
C ARG A 813 -4.35 13.48 25.47
N GLU A 814 -4.92 13.21 26.65
CA GLU A 814 -5.96 12.18 26.81
C GLU A 814 -7.19 12.45 25.93
N LYS A 815 -7.62 13.71 25.84
CA LYS A 815 -8.73 14.11 24.95
C LYS A 815 -8.36 14.03 23.47
N ALA A 816 -7.14 14.39 23.11
CA ALA A 816 -6.66 14.28 21.74
C ALA A 816 -6.62 12.81 21.29
N LEU A 817 -6.17 11.91 22.17
CA LEU A 817 -6.20 10.48 21.94
C LEU A 817 -7.63 9.93 21.82
N ASP A 818 -8.57 10.37 22.68
CA ASP A 818 -9.99 10.00 22.54
C ASP A 818 -10.57 10.47 21.20
N LYS A 819 -10.25 11.71 20.79
CA LYS A 819 -10.66 12.25 19.49
C LYS A 819 -10.11 11.44 18.31
N ALA A 820 -8.81 11.13 18.31
CA ALA A 820 -8.20 10.31 17.26
C ALA A 820 -8.82 8.90 17.22
N LYS A 821 -9.07 8.30 18.39
CA LYS A 821 -9.67 6.96 18.51
C LYS A 821 -11.12 6.91 18.04
N LYS A 822 -11.93 7.93 18.33
CA LYS A 822 -13.33 8.03 17.88
C LYS A 822 -13.50 8.52 16.44
N MET A 823 -12.40 8.82 15.75
CA MET A 823 -12.46 9.28 14.37
C MET A 823 -13.03 8.17 13.47
N ILE A 824 -14.12 8.50 12.77
CA ILE A 824 -14.84 7.59 11.87
C ILE A 824 -14.15 7.58 10.51
N ASN A 825 -14.08 6.43 9.83
CA ASN A 825 -13.47 6.31 8.51
C ASN A 825 -14.47 5.79 7.47
N PHE A 826 -14.61 6.53 6.36
CA PHE A 826 -15.42 6.14 5.20
C PHE A 826 -14.50 5.85 4.02
N ILE A 827 -14.24 4.56 3.76
CA ILE A 827 -13.24 4.13 2.77
C ILE A 827 -13.92 3.46 1.57
N GLY A 828 -13.62 3.96 0.38
CA GLY A 828 -14.13 3.47 -0.90
C GLY A 828 -15.59 3.86 -1.11
N TYR A 829 -16.52 3.12 -0.49
CA TYR A 829 -17.96 3.31 -0.69
C TYR A 829 -18.82 2.66 0.41
N PRO A 830 -20.01 3.21 0.71
CA PRO A 830 -20.98 2.56 1.58
C PRO A 830 -21.66 1.38 0.86
N ASN A 831 -21.91 0.28 1.58
CA ASN A 831 -22.42 -0.95 0.99
C ASN A 831 -23.79 -0.77 0.29
N GLU A 832 -24.55 0.23 0.73
CA GLU A 832 -25.85 0.64 0.17
C GLU A 832 -25.81 1.02 -1.30
N LEU A 833 -24.65 1.42 -1.86
CA LEU A 833 -24.53 1.63 -3.30
C LEU A 833 -24.72 0.34 -4.12
N LYS A 834 -24.64 -0.83 -3.48
CA LYS A 834 -24.93 -2.14 -4.09
C LYS A 834 -26.35 -2.65 -3.77
N ASP A 835 -27.13 -1.91 -2.99
CA ASP A 835 -28.50 -2.25 -2.62
C ASP A 835 -29.51 -1.53 -3.54
N ASP A 836 -30.12 -2.29 -4.45
CA ASP A 836 -31.08 -1.77 -5.43
C ASP A 836 -32.33 -1.15 -4.78
N LYS A 837 -32.77 -1.68 -3.64
CA LYS A 837 -33.97 -1.21 -2.95
C LYS A 837 -33.71 0.16 -2.34
N LYS A 838 -32.63 0.31 -1.56
CA LYS A 838 -32.27 1.59 -0.92
C LYS A 838 -32.03 2.70 -1.94
N LEU A 839 -31.34 2.39 -3.04
CA LEU A 839 -31.12 3.37 -4.11
C LEU A 839 -32.43 3.78 -4.79
N THR A 840 -33.34 2.82 -5.04
CA THR A 840 -34.63 3.14 -5.67
C THR A 840 -35.51 3.98 -4.74
N GLU A 841 -35.53 3.66 -3.44
CA GLU A 841 -36.25 4.44 -2.43
C GLU A 841 -35.70 5.86 -2.29
N TYR A 842 -34.37 6.06 -2.39
CA TYR A 842 -33.77 7.39 -2.30
C TYR A 842 -34.27 8.34 -3.42
N TYR A 843 -34.42 7.82 -4.64
CA TYR A 843 -34.81 8.59 -5.83
C TYR A 843 -36.30 8.49 -6.18
N ASP A 844 -37.14 8.03 -5.26
CA ASP A 844 -38.57 7.85 -5.52
C ASP A 844 -39.25 9.17 -5.93
N GLY A 845 -40.13 9.08 -6.92
CA GLY A 845 -40.83 10.24 -7.51
C GLY A 845 -39.98 11.18 -8.38
N LEU A 846 -38.69 10.91 -8.62
CA LEU A 846 -37.86 11.68 -9.54
C LEU A 846 -37.91 11.10 -10.96
N GLU A 847 -38.25 11.95 -11.94
CA GLU A 847 -38.30 11.58 -13.36
C GLU A 847 -37.48 12.54 -14.22
N ILE A 848 -36.62 11.97 -15.08
CA ILE A 848 -35.75 12.68 -16.01
C ILE A 848 -36.00 12.20 -17.43
N ASP A 849 -36.29 13.14 -18.32
CA ASP A 849 -36.46 12.91 -19.75
C ASP A 849 -35.12 13.08 -20.46
N SER A 850 -34.79 12.15 -21.36
CA SER A 850 -33.53 12.15 -22.12
C SER A 850 -33.43 13.25 -23.18
N LYS A 851 -34.45 14.11 -23.34
CA LYS A 851 -34.47 15.24 -24.28
C LYS A 851 -34.65 16.61 -23.59
N GLU A 852 -34.78 16.65 -22.26
CA GLU A 852 -35.06 17.89 -21.52
C GLU A 852 -33.94 18.26 -20.54
N PHE A 853 -32.75 18.65 -21.04
CA PHE A 853 -31.59 18.91 -20.18
C PHE A 853 -31.82 20.03 -19.14
N PHE A 854 -32.24 21.22 -19.59
CA PHE A 854 -32.45 22.36 -18.70
C PHE A 854 -33.57 22.13 -17.67
N LYS A 855 -34.70 21.55 -18.09
CA LYS A 855 -35.79 21.23 -17.16
C LYS A 855 -35.39 20.13 -16.17
N SER A 856 -34.60 19.15 -16.59
CA SER A 856 -34.06 18.12 -15.70
C SER A 856 -33.14 18.73 -14.65
N PHE A 857 -32.28 19.69 -15.03
CA PHE A 857 -31.49 20.48 -14.08
C PHE A 857 -32.36 21.17 -13.01
N LEU A 858 -33.45 21.81 -13.41
CA LEU A 858 -34.39 22.45 -12.45
C LEU A 858 -35.08 21.43 -11.54
N LYS A 859 -35.48 20.26 -12.08
CA LYS A 859 -36.07 19.16 -11.29
C LYS A 859 -35.07 18.62 -10.26
N LEU A 860 -33.81 18.44 -10.66
CA LEU A 860 -32.73 17.91 -9.82
C LEU A 860 -32.37 18.86 -8.68
N ASN A 861 -32.25 20.16 -8.93
CA ASN A 861 -32.04 21.14 -7.86
C ASN A 861 -33.14 21.09 -6.81
N ARG A 862 -34.40 21.11 -7.25
CA ARG A 862 -35.55 21.08 -6.34
C ARG A 862 -35.64 19.76 -5.56
N PHE A 863 -35.29 18.63 -6.19
CA PHE A 863 -35.19 17.35 -5.52
C PHE A 863 -34.12 17.40 -4.42
N ALA A 864 -32.92 17.91 -4.73
CA ALA A 864 -31.83 18.05 -3.78
C ALA A 864 -32.21 18.95 -2.58
N THR A 865 -32.76 20.14 -2.83
CA THR A 865 -33.20 21.06 -1.75
C THR A 865 -34.26 20.41 -0.86
N ARG A 866 -35.25 19.72 -1.45
CA ARG A 866 -36.31 19.06 -0.67
C ARG A 866 -35.77 17.90 0.17
N LYS A 867 -34.86 17.10 -0.38
CA LYS A 867 -34.22 15.99 0.33
C LYS A 867 -33.32 16.51 1.47
N GLU A 868 -32.62 17.61 1.27
CA GLU A 868 -31.85 18.25 2.34
C GLU A 868 -32.78 18.78 3.45
N MET A 869 -33.82 19.52 3.07
CA MET A 869 -34.79 20.09 4.02
C MET A 869 -35.64 19.03 4.72
N SER A 870 -35.84 17.85 4.12
CA SER A 870 -36.51 16.74 4.79
C SER A 870 -35.71 16.24 5.99
N LYS A 871 -34.38 16.39 6.01
CA LYS A 871 -33.53 16.04 7.17
C LYS A 871 -33.67 17.03 8.34
N PHE A 872 -34.41 18.13 8.19
CA PHE A 872 -34.67 19.05 9.30
C PHE A 872 -35.42 18.32 10.44
N ARG A 873 -35.09 18.62 11.70
CA ARG A 873 -35.60 17.96 12.92
C ARG A 873 -35.33 16.44 13.03
N GLU A 874 -34.63 15.84 12.08
CA GLU A 874 -34.15 14.47 12.21
C GLU A 874 -32.89 14.47 13.05
N ARG A 875 -32.70 13.40 13.83
CA ARG A 875 -31.47 13.22 14.58
C ARG A 875 -30.36 12.91 13.59
N VAL A 876 -29.23 13.59 13.71
CA VAL A 876 -28.07 13.35 12.86
C VAL A 876 -27.55 11.94 13.13
N ASN A 877 -27.49 11.13 12.07
CA ASN A 877 -26.79 9.87 12.05
C ASN A 877 -25.49 10.06 11.29
N LYS A 878 -24.36 10.07 12.01
CA LYS A 878 -23.03 10.29 11.43
C LYS A 878 -22.57 9.19 10.48
N THR A 879 -23.26 8.06 10.44
CA THR A 879 -22.97 6.96 9.51
C THR A 879 -24.11 6.78 8.51
N ASP A 880 -24.90 7.83 8.25
CA ASP A 880 -25.92 7.81 7.21
C ASP A 880 -25.23 7.66 5.84
N TRP A 881 -25.50 6.55 5.17
CA TRP A 881 -24.90 6.24 3.88
C TRP A 881 -25.23 7.31 2.82
N GLU A 882 -26.37 8.00 2.93
CA GLU A 882 -26.76 9.04 1.96
C GLU A 882 -25.75 10.20 1.94
N ASP A 883 -25.19 10.55 3.09
CA ASP A 883 -24.24 11.67 3.24
C ASP A 883 -22.80 11.27 2.83
N HIS A 884 -22.52 9.97 2.63
CA HIS A 884 -21.20 9.41 2.27
C HIS A 884 -21.20 8.61 0.95
N ALA A 885 -22.27 8.74 0.16
CA ALA A 885 -22.48 7.96 -1.05
C ALA A 885 -21.88 8.59 -2.32
N ASP A 886 -21.37 9.83 -2.24
CA ASP A 886 -20.66 10.47 -3.35
C ASP A 886 -19.19 10.04 -3.37
N VAL A 887 -18.90 9.00 -4.15
CA VAL A 887 -17.58 8.33 -4.15
C VAL A 887 -16.94 8.21 -5.53
N ALA A 888 -17.64 8.59 -6.59
CA ALA A 888 -17.10 8.71 -7.94
C ALA A 888 -16.48 10.09 -8.17
N LEU A 889 -15.53 10.46 -7.30
CA LEU A 889 -14.76 11.69 -7.39
C LEU A 889 -13.31 11.45 -6.93
N VAL A 890 -12.38 12.28 -7.40
CA VAL A 890 -10.96 12.22 -7.01
C VAL A 890 -10.65 13.31 -5.98
N ASN A 891 -10.84 12.99 -4.70
CA ASN A 891 -10.49 13.86 -3.57
C ASN A 891 -10.48 13.06 -2.25
N ALA A 892 -10.14 13.71 -1.14
CA ALA A 892 -10.33 13.22 0.23
C ALA A 892 -10.82 14.38 1.13
N PHE A 893 -11.46 14.05 2.27
CA PHE A 893 -12.05 15.07 3.15
C PHE A 893 -12.01 14.69 4.64
N TYR A 894 -11.90 15.71 5.50
CA TYR A 894 -12.20 15.65 6.93
C TYR A 894 -13.47 16.46 7.27
N ALA A 895 -14.45 15.82 7.92
CA ALA A 895 -15.67 16.47 8.37
C ALA A 895 -15.61 16.80 9.87
N LEU A 896 -15.52 18.10 10.20
CA LEU A 896 -15.33 18.62 11.56
C LEU A 896 -16.41 18.14 12.56
N SER A 897 -17.68 18.28 12.19
CA SER A 897 -18.83 17.98 13.08
C SER A 897 -19.13 16.49 13.20
N GLU A 898 -18.60 15.68 12.29
CA GLU A 898 -18.69 14.22 12.37
C GLU A 898 -17.50 13.62 13.11
N ASN A 899 -16.35 14.30 13.08
CA ASN A 899 -15.04 13.75 13.38
C ASN A 899 -14.77 12.52 12.47
N SER A 900 -14.89 12.71 11.16
CA SER A 900 -14.75 11.65 10.17
C SER A 900 -13.76 11.99 9.05
N ILE A 901 -13.10 10.97 8.50
CA ILE A 901 -12.28 11.04 7.29
C ILE A 901 -12.96 10.25 6.16
N GLN A 902 -12.90 10.77 4.94
CA GLN A 902 -13.57 10.20 3.77
C GLN A 902 -12.60 10.04 2.61
N PHE A 903 -12.47 8.80 2.12
CA PHE A 903 -11.65 8.42 0.96
C PHE A 903 -12.52 7.75 -0.11
N PRO A 904 -13.14 8.55 -0.98
CA PRO A 904 -13.89 8.09 -2.15
C PRO A 904 -13.20 7.00 -2.96
N ALA A 905 -13.98 6.09 -3.56
CA ALA A 905 -13.48 5.07 -4.48
C ALA A 905 -12.66 5.66 -5.65
N GLY A 906 -13.04 6.85 -6.13
CA GLY A 906 -12.38 7.50 -7.26
C GLY A 906 -10.91 7.85 -7.04
N ILE A 907 -10.48 8.17 -5.81
CA ILE A 907 -9.06 8.46 -5.48
C ILE A 907 -8.23 7.18 -5.21
N LEU A 908 -8.87 6.05 -4.90
CA LEU A 908 -8.20 4.79 -4.53
C LEU A 908 -7.75 3.97 -5.76
N GLN A 909 -7.10 4.65 -6.71
CA GLN A 909 -6.59 4.07 -7.95
C GLN A 909 -5.44 4.93 -8.53
N GLY A 910 -4.81 4.45 -9.61
CA GLY A 910 -3.80 5.19 -10.35
C GLY A 910 -2.54 5.49 -9.54
N GLN A 911 -2.03 6.73 -9.64
CA GLN A 911 -0.81 7.17 -8.96
C GLN A 911 -0.93 7.19 -7.43
N PHE A 912 -2.15 7.37 -6.89
CA PHE A 912 -2.35 7.49 -5.44
C PHE A 912 -2.45 6.14 -4.75
N PHE A 913 -3.06 5.14 -5.38
CA PHE A 913 -3.19 3.83 -4.74
C PHE A 913 -3.21 2.68 -5.75
N ASN A 914 -2.46 1.64 -5.43
CA ASN A 914 -2.58 0.32 -6.05
C ASN A 914 -2.23 -0.75 -5.01
N ALA A 915 -3.09 -1.77 -4.85
CA ALA A 915 -2.90 -2.84 -3.88
C ALA A 915 -1.60 -3.64 -4.10
N ASP A 916 -1.17 -3.76 -5.36
CA ASP A 916 -0.13 -4.69 -5.80
C ASP A 916 1.25 -4.03 -6.06
N ARG A 917 1.40 -2.73 -5.74
CA ARG A 917 2.70 -2.02 -5.80
C ARG A 917 3.38 -1.95 -4.42
N PRO A 918 4.70 -1.65 -4.36
CA PRO A 918 5.42 -1.52 -3.10
C PRO A 918 4.77 -0.50 -2.15
N LYS A 919 4.77 -0.80 -0.85
CA LYS A 919 4.08 -0.02 0.17
C LYS A 919 4.68 1.37 0.32
N TYR A 920 5.99 1.57 0.21
CA TYR A 920 6.58 2.93 0.24
C TYR A 920 5.91 3.91 -0.74
N MET A 921 5.44 3.45 -1.90
CA MET A 921 4.71 4.31 -2.84
C MET A 921 3.30 4.63 -2.36
N ASN A 922 2.58 3.66 -1.81
CA ASN A 922 1.25 3.87 -1.24
C ASN A 922 1.30 4.77 -0.01
N TYR A 923 2.25 4.55 0.90
CA TYR A 923 2.46 5.41 2.06
C TYR A 923 2.87 6.83 1.63
N GLY A 924 3.78 6.97 0.67
CA GLY A 924 4.21 8.28 0.17
C GLY A 924 3.11 9.06 -0.54
N SER A 925 2.17 8.38 -1.21
CA SER A 925 1.08 9.02 -1.96
C SER A 925 -0.24 9.07 -1.19
N ILE A 926 -1.12 8.06 -1.28
CA ILE A 926 -2.39 8.09 -0.54
C ILE A 926 -2.19 8.11 0.97
N GLY A 927 -1.11 7.52 1.49
CA GLY A 927 -0.79 7.56 2.92
C GLY A 927 -0.48 8.97 3.40
N PHE A 928 0.17 9.80 2.60
CA PHE A 928 0.35 11.21 2.89
C PHE A 928 -1.03 11.90 3.00
N ILE A 929 -1.92 11.68 2.03
CA ILE A 929 -3.28 12.26 2.06
C ILE A 929 -4.08 11.75 3.27
N ILE A 930 -3.95 10.48 3.64
CA ILE A 930 -4.57 9.92 4.87
C ILE A 930 -4.08 10.65 6.12
N GLY A 931 -2.76 10.81 6.26
CA GLY A 931 -2.19 11.56 7.37
C GLY A 931 -2.66 13.02 7.38
N HIS A 932 -2.81 13.63 6.21
CA HIS A 932 -3.29 15.00 6.03
C HIS A 932 -4.73 15.14 6.56
N GLU A 933 -5.67 14.30 6.13
CA GLU A 933 -7.06 14.34 6.61
C GLU A 933 -7.19 14.04 8.11
N ILE A 934 -6.37 13.13 8.66
CA ILE A 934 -6.35 12.88 10.11
C ILE A 934 -5.87 14.15 10.85
N THR A 935 -4.87 14.83 10.31
CA THR A 935 -4.29 16.04 10.91
C THR A 935 -5.25 17.22 10.86
N HIS A 936 -6.16 17.31 9.88
CA HIS A 936 -7.24 18.30 9.88
C HIS A 936 -8.12 18.23 11.14
N GLY A 937 -8.24 17.06 11.79
CA GLY A 937 -8.88 16.96 13.10
C GLY A 937 -8.20 17.75 14.21
N PHE A 938 -6.98 18.23 13.99
CA PHE A 938 -6.15 18.92 14.97
C PHE A 938 -5.48 20.19 14.41
N ASP A 939 -5.88 20.66 13.22
CA ASP A 939 -5.42 21.95 12.68
C ASP A 939 -6.05 23.16 13.42
N ASP A 940 -5.90 24.37 12.87
CA ASP A 940 -6.38 25.61 13.50
C ASP A 940 -7.91 25.64 13.74
N GLN A 941 -8.65 24.87 12.94
CA GLN A 941 -10.09 24.71 13.00
C GLN A 941 -10.49 23.44 13.74
N GLY A 942 -9.97 22.29 13.32
CA GLY A 942 -10.33 20.97 13.85
C GLY A 942 -10.02 20.83 15.33
N ARG A 943 -8.96 21.46 15.84
CA ARG A 943 -8.67 21.46 17.28
C ARG A 943 -9.82 22.02 18.13
N ARG A 944 -10.71 22.83 17.55
CA ARG A 944 -11.84 23.46 18.26
C ARG A 944 -13.04 22.54 18.38
N PHE A 945 -13.03 21.40 17.70
CA PHE A 945 -14.07 20.38 17.78
C PHE A 945 -13.59 19.23 18.66
N ASN A 946 -14.40 18.79 19.62
CA ASN A 946 -14.06 17.65 20.47
C ASN A 946 -14.20 16.31 19.71
N SER A 947 -14.03 15.20 20.43
CA SER A 947 -14.14 13.84 19.88
C SER A 947 -15.50 13.51 19.28
N ASP A 948 -16.55 14.19 19.74
CA ASP A 948 -17.92 13.99 19.30
C ASP A 948 -18.30 15.02 18.21
N GLY A 949 -17.37 15.86 17.76
CA GLY A 949 -17.64 16.85 16.71
C GLY A 949 -18.40 18.08 17.18
N ASN A 950 -18.33 18.42 18.48
CA ASN A 950 -18.87 19.67 19.03
C ASN A 950 -17.79 20.73 19.16
N LEU A 951 -18.12 21.97 18.76
CA LEU A 951 -17.35 23.19 18.94
C LEU A 951 -17.27 23.54 20.42
N VAL A 952 -16.15 23.19 21.05
CA VAL A 952 -15.88 23.44 22.46
C VAL A 952 -14.39 23.68 22.66
N ASP A 953 -14.02 24.61 23.54
CA ASP A 953 -12.60 24.78 23.90
C ASP A 953 -12.21 23.68 24.91
N TRP A 954 -11.59 22.62 24.43
CA TRP A 954 -11.25 21.45 25.24
C TRP A 954 -9.78 21.37 25.65
N TRP A 955 -8.94 22.31 25.18
CA TRP A 955 -7.51 22.41 25.45
C TRP A 955 -7.25 23.22 26.73
N GLN A 956 -6.17 22.91 27.45
CA GLN A 956 -5.69 23.82 28.50
C GLN A 956 -4.97 25.03 27.88
N GLU A 957 -4.98 26.15 28.61
CA GLU A 957 -4.43 27.42 28.11
C GLU A 957 -2.95 27.33 27.72
N ASP A 958 -2.12 26.61 28.50
CA ASP A 958 -0.69 26.45 28.19
C ASP A 958 -0.47 25.67 26.89
N THR A 959 -1.20 24.57 26.68
CA THR A 959 -1.15 23.78 25.44
C THR A 959 -1.65 24.59 24.24
N LYS A 960 -2.73 25.36 24.43
CA LYS A 960 -3.27 26.26 23.40
C LYS A 960 -2.27 27.34 23.02
N LYS A 961 -1.59 27.96 23.98
CA LYS A 961 -0.53 28.94 23.74
C LYS A 961 0.63 28.31 22.97
N ALA A 962 1.14 27.16 23.42
CA ALA A 962 2.25 26.47 22.77
C ALA A 962 1.93 26.06 21.32
N TYR A 963 0.68 25.66 21.05
CA TYR A 963 0.23 25.38 19.69
C TYR A 963 0.17 26.62 18.81
N LEU A 964 -0.37 27.72 19.32
CA LEU A 964 -0.43 28.97 18.55
C LEU A 964 0.99 29.46 18.20
N GLU A 965 1.96 29.32 19.10
CA GLU A 965 3.37 29.61 18.82
C GLU A 965 3.94 28.71 17.70
N LYS A 966 3.57 27.42 17.68
CA LYS A 966 3.99 26.47 16.63
C LYS A 966 3.31 26.72 15.28
N ALA A 967 2.01 27.03 15.29
CA ALA A 967 1.25 27.41 14.10
C ALA A 967 1.78 28.72 13.52
N GLN A 968 2.19 29.67 14.37
CA GLN A 968 2.80 30.93 13.94
C GLN A 968 4.08 30.70 13.12
N CYS A 969 4.92 29.72 13.48
CA CYS A 969 6.07 29.33 12.67
C CYS A 969 5.66 28.94 11.24
N ILE A 970 4.61 28.13 11.09
CA ILE A 970 4.08 27.71 9.77
C ILE A 970 3.55 28.92 8.99
N ILE A 971 2.80 29.82 9.64
CA ILE A 971 2.27 31.04 9.01
C ILE A 971 3.42 31.90 8.46
N GLU A 972 4.46 32.12 9.27
CA GLU A 972 5.62 32.94 8.89
C GLU A 972 6.45 32.29 7.79
N GLN A 973 6.69 30.98 7.90
CA GLN A 973 7.42 30.19 6.91
C GLN A 973 6.74 30.31 5.53
N TYR A 974 5.45 29.99 5.45
CA TYR A 974 4.73 29.98 4.18
C TYR A 974 4.44 31.40 3.68
N GLY A 975 4.20 32.37 4.56
CA GLY A 975 4.06 33.78 4.21
C GLY A 975 5.32 34.41 3.60
N ASN A 976 6.49 33.80 3.79
CA ASN A 976 7.75 34.24 3.19
C ASN A 976 8.02 33.65 1.81
N TYR A 977 7.28 32.62 1.38
CA TYR A 977 7.40 32.11 0.03
C TYR A 977 6.84 33.08 -1.01
N THR A 978 7.52 33.18 -2.14
CA THR A 978 7.11 33.99 -3.29
C THR A 978 6.97 33.08 -4.50
N GLU A 979 5.79 33.09 -5.12
CA GLU A 979 5.51 32.31 -6.33
C GLU A 979 6.24 32.93 -7.53
N PRO A 980 7.21 32.23 -8.17
CA PRO A 980 8.05 32.81 -9.22
C PRO A 980 7.28 33.30 -10.45
N THR A 981 6.15 32.69 -10.78
CA THR A 981 5.38 33.05 -11.99
C THR A 981 4.59 34.34 -11.84
N THR A 982 4.14 34.66 -10.62
CA THR A 982 3.31 35.84 -10.33
C THR A 982 4.03 36.90 -9.49
N MET A 983 5.19 36.56 -8.94
CA MET A 983 5.97 37.36 -7.98
C MET A 983 5.17 37.75 -6.73
N LYS A 984 4.11 37.01 -6.40
CA LYS A 984 3.27 37.24 -5.22
C LYS A 984 3.69 36.36 -4.06
N LYS A 985 3.62 36.91 -2.85
CA LYS A 985 3.78 36.14 -1.62
C LYS A 985 2.54 35.30 -1.35
N LEU A 986 2.74 34.11 -0.79
CA LEU A 986 1.65 33.27 -0.30
C LEU A 986 1.03 33.91 0.95
N ASN A 987 -0.26 33.64 1.17
CA ASN A 987 -0.94 34.04 2.41
C ASN A 987 -0.85 32.90 3.43
N GLY A 988 0.18 32.93 4.28
CA GLY A 988 0.41 31.91 5.30
C GLY A 988 -0.72 31.75 6.32
N VAL A 989 -1.56 32.77 6.53
CA VAL A 989 -2.74 32.69 7.42
C VAL A 989 -3.85 31.89 6.76
N ASN A 990 -4.11 32.12 5.47
CA ASN A 990 -5.13 31.37 4.73
C ASN A 990 -4.74 29.92 4.49
N THR A 991 -3.45 29.64 4.29
CA THR A 991 -2.96 28.30 4.01
C THR A 991 -2.59 27.50 5.26
N GLN A 992 -2.69 28.09 6.47
CA GLN A 992 -2.16 27.48 7.70
C GLN A 992 -2.73 26.09 8.00
N GLY A 993 -4.04 25.87 7.83
CA GLY A 993 -4.68 24.58 8.11
C GLY A 993 -4.13 23.48 7.20
N GLU A 994 -4.10 23.75 5.90
CA GLU A 994 -3.53 22.88 4.87
C GLU A 994 -2.04 22.60 5.10
N ASN A 995 -1.26 23.64 5.45
CA ASN A 995 0.17 23.48 5.70
C ASN A 995 0.43 22.67 6.97
N ILE A 996 -0.37 22.85 8.03
CA ILE A 996 -0.29 22.05 9.26
C ILE A 996 -0.64 20.59 8.95
N ALA A 997 -1.72 20.37 8.19
CA ALA A 997 -2.14 19.05 7.75
C ALA A 997 -1.08 18.36 6.88
N ASP A 998 -0.45 19.09 5.95
CA ASP A 998 0.64 18.58 5.14
C ASP A 998 1.86 18.17 5.97
N ASN A 999 2.29 19.03 6.90
CA ASN A 999 3.47 18.77 7.72
C ASN A 999 3.26 17.60 8.68
N GLY A 1000 2.09 17.51 9.32
CA GLY A 1000 1.74 16.37 10.18
C GLY A 1000 1.54 15.10 9.36
N GLY A 1001 0.76 15.18 8.29
CA GLY A 1001 0.34 14.03 7.50
C GLY A 1001 1.50 13.29 6.84
N LEU A 1002 2.47 14.01 6.27
CA LEU A 1002 3.61 13.36 5.62
C LEU A 1002 4.49 12.60 6.62
N ILE A 1003 4.77 13.20 7.78
CA ILE A 1003 5.61 12.59 8.82
C ILE A 1003 4.91 11.40 9.48
N VAL A 1004 3.63 11.53 9.78
CA VAL A 1004 2.83 10.43 10.34
C VAL A 1004 2.79 9.27 9.35
N SER A 1005 2.62 9.54 8.06
CA SER A 1005 2.66 8.49 7.05
C SER A 1005 4.04 7.84 6.90
N TYR A 1006 5.11 8.63 6.93
CA TYR A 1006 6.48 8.12 6.90
C TYR A 1006 6.75 7.21 8.10
N ASN A 1007 6.38 7.63 9.31
CA ASN A 1007 6.57 6.82 10.51
C ASN A 1007 5.72 5.55 10.49
N ALA A 1008 4.48 5.62 9.96
CA ALA A 1008 3.64 4.45 9.77
C ALA A 1008 4.28 3.46 8.78
N TYR A 1009 4.90 3.97 7.71
CA TYR A 1009 5.72 3.16 6.81
C TYR A 1009 6.93 2.54 7.52
N GLN A 1010 7.67 3.31 8.33
CA GLN A 1010 8.80 2.76 9.11
C GLN A 1010 8.35 1.67 10.07
N ASN A 1011 7.16 1.81 10.70
CA ASN A 1011 6.60 0.75 11.55
C ASN A 1011 6.16 -0.46 10.73
N TRP A 1012 5.62 -0.25 9.54
CA TRP A 1012 5.34 -1.32 8.59
C TRP A 1012 6.63 -2.07 8.23
N VAL A 1013 7.73 -1.36 7.95
CA VAL A 1013 9.05 -1.95 7.65
C VAL A 1013 9.60 -2.72 8.85
N LYS A 1014 9.50 -2.19 10.07
CA LYS A 1014 9.91 -2.91 11.29
C LYS A 1014 9.18 -4.24 11.47
N LYS A 1015 7.92 -4.32 11.04
CA LYS A 1015 7.08 -5.51 11.16
C LYS A 1015 7.26 -6.50 10.00
N ASN A 1016 7.45 -6.01 8.78
CA ASN A 1016 7.38 -6.82 7.56
C ASN A 1016 8.73 -6.97 6.84
N GLY A 1017 9.76 -6.26 7.27
CA GLY A 1017 11.04 -6.15 6.58
C GLY A 1017 11.08 -5.00 5.57
N ILE A 1018 12.27 -4.70 5.07
CA ILE A 1018 12.50 -3.71 4.02
C ILE A 1018 12.01 -4.29 2.69
N GLU A 1019 11.22 -3.51 1.95
CA GLU A 1019 10.70 -3.94 0.64
C GLU A 1019 11.78 -3.93 -0.44
N GLU A 1020 11.51 -4.68 -1.51
CA GLU A 1020 12.27 -4.61 -2.75
C GLU A 1020 12.19 -3.20 -3.37
N THR A 1021 13.27 -2.73 -3.98
CA THR A 1021 13.32 -1.44 -4.67
C THR A 1021 12.69 -1.52 -6.07
N LEU A 1022 12.36 -0.37 -6.68
CA LEU A 1022 11.97 -0.36 -8.08
C LEU A 1022 13.20 -0.59 -9.00
N PRO A 1023 13.03 -1.26 -10.14
CA PRO A 1023 14.13 -1.56 -11.05
C PRO A 1023 14.56 -0.32 -11.83
N GLY A 1024 15.86 -0.19 -12.12
CA GLY A 1024 16.39 0.86 -13.01
C GLY A 1024 16.66 2.23 -12.37
N LEU A 1025 16.45 2.38 -11.06
CA LEU A 1025 16.79 3.57 -10.29
C LEU A 1025 17.41 3.17 -8.94
N ASP A 1026 18.52 3.83 -8.58
CA ASP A 1026 19.29 3.52 -7.37
C ASP A 1026 18.81 4.31 -6.14
N PHE A 1027 17.51 4.28 -5.85
CA PHE A 1027 16.94 4.87 -4.63
C PHE A 1027 16.65 3.80 -3.58
N THR A 1028 16.78 4.17 -2.30
CA THR A 1028 16.30 3.34 -1.19
C THR A 1028 14.77 3.36 -1.11
N PRO A 1029 14.12 2.39 -0.46
CA PRO A 1029 12.67 2.42 -0.24
C PRO A 1029 12.18 3.72 0.44
N ASN A 1030 12.97 4.26 1.39
CA ASN A 1030 12.68 5.55 2.01
C ASN A 1030 12.75 6.71 1.01
N GLN A 1031 13.76 6.74 0.14
CA GLN A 1031 13.86 7.76 -0.91
C GLN A 1031 12.71 7.64 -1.91
N TYR A 1032 12.26 6.43 -2.24
CA TYR A 1032 11.06 6.23 -3.06
C TYR A 1032 9.78 6.72 -2.39
N PHE A 1033 9.66 6.60 -1.06
CA PHE A 1033 8.54 7.22 -0.33
C PHE A 1033 8.50 8.73 -0.57
N TRP A 1034 9.62 9.43 -0.40
CA TRP A 1034 9.68 10.88 -0.61
C TRP A 1034 9.43 11.27 -2.06
N LEU A 1035 9.94 10.50 -3.02
CA LEU A 1035 9.66 10.69 -4.44
C LEU A 1035 8.18 10.50 -4.75
N ALA A 1036 7.54 9.45 -4.24
CA ALA A 1036 6.10 9.24 -4.42
C ALA A 1036 5.27 10.37 -3.82
N ALA A 1037 5.67 10.88 -2.65
CA ALA A 1037 5.04 12.04 -2.00
C ALA A 1037 5.19 13.31 -2.82
N ALA A 1038 6.39 13.62 -3.31
CA ALA A 1038 6.59 14.80 -4.16
C ALA A 1038 5.85 14.67 -5.48
N GLN A 1039 5.89 13.49 -6.10
CA GLN A 1039 5.32 13.30 -7.43
C GLN A 1039 3.80 13.28 -7.47
N ALA A 1040 3.14 13.01 -6.33
CA ALA A 1040 1.70 13.22 -6.18
C ALA A 1040 1.28 14.69 -6.40
N TRP A 1041 2.21 15.63 -6.23
CA TRP A 1041 2.02 17.06 -6.40
C TRP A 1041 2.64 17.61 -7.70
N CYS A 1042 3.21 16.77 -8.57
CA CYS A 1042 3.72 17.24 -9.85
C CYS A 1042 2.58 17.82 -10.69
N GLY A 1043 2.77 19.04 -11.21
CA GLY A 1043 1.79 19.67 -12.06
C GLY A 1043 2.18 21.04 -12.56
N ASN A 1044 1.32 21.59 -13.41
CA ASN A 1044 1.43 22.94 -13.94
C ASN A 1044 0.05 23.60 -13.92
N THR A 1045 -0.01 24.89 -13.57
CA THR A 1045 -1.26 25.64 -13.45
C THR A 1045 -1.18 27.01 -14.13
N ARG A 1046 -2.30 27.47 -14.69
CA ARG A 1046 -2.48 28.83 -15.24
C ARG A 1046 -2.93 29.84 -14.16
N VAL A 1047 -3.34 29.37 -12.97
CA VAL A 1047 -4.01 30.19 -11.93
C VAL A 1047 -3.39 29.94 -10.56
N VAL A 1048 -3.05 31.01 -9.82
CA VAL A 1048 -2.38 30.90 -8.51
C VAL A 1048 -3.06 31.72 -7.38
N GLU A 1049 -4.09 32.53 -7.68
CA GLU A 1049 -4.46 33.64 -6.77
C GLU A 1049 -5.54 33.37 -5.70
N THR A 1050 -6.27 32.24 -5.70
CA THR A 1050 -7.52 32.16 -4.91
C THR A 1050 -7.71 30.91 -4.04
N ASP A 1051 -6.75 30.00 -4.03
CA ASP A 1051 -6.83 28.72 -3.31
C ASP A 1051 -6.48 28.88 -1.82
N THR A 1052 -7.08 28.05 -0.97
CA THR A 1052 -6.70 27.88 0.45
C THR A 1052 -5.50 26.96 0.61
N HIS A 1053 -5.16 26.16 -0.40
CA HIS A 1053 -3.94 25.36 -0.42
C HIS A 1053 -2.74 26.17 -0.92
N SER A 1054 -1.56 25.85 -0.39
CA SER A 1054 -0.31 26.35 -0.97
C SER A 1054 -0.07 25.73 -2.36
N PRO A 1055 0.57 26.44 -3.31
CA PRO A 1055 0.95 25.85 -4.59
C PRO A 1055 1.81 24.59 -4.42
N PRO A 1056 1.74 23.62 -5.37
CA PRO A 1056 2.34 22.29 -5.20
C PRO A 1056 3.82 22.27 -4.81
N ARG A 1057 4.63 23.15 -5.42
CA ARG A 1057 6.07 23.32 -5.08
C ARG A 1057 6.30 23.60 -3.60
N PHE A 1058 5.44 24.39 -2.97
CA PHE A 1058 5.56 24.75 -1.55
C PHE A 1058 4.94 23.70 -0.63
N ARG A 1059 3.97 22.91 -1.10
CA ARG A 1059 3.50 21.71 -0.39
C ARG A 1059 4.59 20.64 -0.31
N VAL A 1060 5.41 20.50 -1.36
CA VAL A 1060 6.57 19.59 -1.35
C VAL A 1060 7.74 20.18 -0.56
N ASN A 1061 8.31 21.29 -1.03
CA ASN A 1061 9.54 21.82 -0.45
C ASN A 1061 9.34 22.41 0.95
N GLY A 1062 8.14 22.94 1.24
CA GLY A 1062 7.81 23.48 2.55
C GLY A 1062 7.86 22.40 3.61
N VAL A 1063 7.18 21.29 3.36
CA VAL A 1063 7.07 20.14 4.26
C VAL A 1063 8.39 19.37 4.38
N MET A 1064 8.99 18.99 3.24
CA MET A 1064 10.20 18.17 3.27
C MET A 1064 11.39 18.91 3.88
N GLY A 1065 11.48 20.23 3.71
CA GLY A 1065 12.50 21.04 4.38
C GLY A 1065 12.30 21.17 5.90
N ASN A 1066 11.13 20.85 6.44
CA ASN A 1066 10.87 20.76 7.88
C ASN A 1066 11.15 19.35 8.45
N SER A 1067 11.21 18.33 7.59
CA SER A 1067 11.38 16.92 7.95
C SER A 1067 12.85 16.58 8.20
N LYS A 1068 13.17 16.04 9.39
CA LYS A 1068 14.55 15.57 9.67
C LYS A 1068 14.83 14.26 8.95
N GLU A 1069 13.79 13.43 8.84
CA GLU A 1069 13.77 12.14 8.22
C GLU A 1069 14.15 12.26 6.73
N PHE A 1070 13.52 13.22 6.01
CA PHE A 1070 13.86 13.54 4.62
C PHE A 1070 15.32 13.97 4.47
N LEU A 1071 15.78 14.91 5.32
CA LEU A 1071 17.14 15.44 5.25
C LEU A 1071 18.18 14.35 5.51
N ASN A 1072 17.87 13.38 6.38
CA ASN A 1072 18.72 12.22 6.63
C ASN A 1072 18.72 11.23 5.46
N ASP A 1073 17.55 10.90 4.91
CA ASP A 1073 17.41 9.95 3.79
C ASP A 1073 18.10 10.45 2.50
N PHE A 1074 18.19 11.77 2.30
CA PHE A 1074 18.92 12.40 1.18
C PHE A 1074 20.28 13.00 1.56
N GLN A 1075 20.71 12.85 2.82
CA GLN A 1075 22.00 13.32 3.33
C GLN A 1075 22.26 14.82 3.07
N CYS A 1076 21.26 15.66 3.30
CA CYS A 1076 21.35 17.09 3.05
C CYS A 1076 22.18 17.83 4.10
N SER A 1077 23.22 18.55 3.66
CA SER A 1077 24.09 19.32 4.54
C SER A 1077 23.36 20.49 5.22
N GLU A 1078 23.91 21.01 6.31
CA GLU A 1078 23.34 22.18 7.02
C GLU A 1078 23.33 23.47 6.17
N SER A 1079 24.13 23.52 5.11
CA SER A 1079 24.19 24.65 4.18
C SER A 1079 23.21 24.54 3.00
N SER A 1080 22.49 23.42 2.88
CA SER A 1080 21.59 23.17 1.73
C SER A 1080 20.30 23.98 1.86
N ASN A 1081 19.69 24.37 0.74
CA ASN A 1081 18.47 25.19 0.75
C ASN A 1081 17.28 24.47 1.39
N MET A 1082 17.20 23.15 1.24
CA MET A 1082 16.18 22.32 1.89
C MET A 1082 16.41 22.18 3.40
N ASN A 1083 17.64 22.28 3.89
CA ASN A 1083 17.97 22.18 5.31
C ASN A 1083 17.89 23.53 6.03
N ARG A 1084 16.66 24.02 6.25
CA ARG A 1084 16.44 25.32 6.90
C ARG A 1084 16.93 25.33 8.34
N GLN A 1085 17.53 26.44 8.78
CA GLN A 1085 17.93 26.63 10.18
C GLN A 1085 16.73 26.54 11.14
N MET A 1086 15.62 27.20 10.77
CA MET A 1086 14.36 27.15 11.51
C MET A 1086 13.41 26.16 10.83
N LYS A 1087 13.12 25.05 11.52
CA LYS A 1087 12.17 24.01 11.09
C LYS A 1087 10.90 24.12 11.90
N CYS A 1088 9.76 24.24 11.23
CA CYS A 1088 8.47 24.31 11.90
C CYS A 1088 7.93 22.91 12.17
N LYS A 1089 7.51 22.62 13.41
CA LYS A 1089 6.89 21.35 13.80
C LYS A 1089 5.75 21.56 14.80
N VAL A 1090 4.55 21.20 14.37
CA VAL A 1090 3.35 21.15 15.21
C VAL A 1090 3.18 19.74 15.77
N TRP A 1091 2.87 18.76 14.92
CA TRP A 1091 2.61 17.36 15.30
C TRP A 1091 3.88 16.52 15.32
#